data_AF-A0A506RSZ1-F1
#
_entry.id   AF-A0A506RSZ1-F1
#
_cell.length_a   1.000
_cell.length_b   1.000
_cell.length_c   1.000
_cell.angle_alpha   90.00
_cell.angle_beta   90.00
_cell.angle_gamma   90.00
#
_symmetry.space_group_name_H-M   'P 1'
#
loop_
_entity.id
_entity.type
_entity.pdbx_description
1 polymer ?
#
loop_
_entity_poly.entity_id
_entity_poly.type
_entity_poly.pdbx_seq_one_letter_code
_entity_poly.pdbx_strand_id
1 'polypeptide(L)'
;MRALLLMSCLLSPVLAAAELSVSSPDKSIQFTFSDDSGFAQYTVTYNGDELMRPGRLGFTFAEAKPIYKQLLLKEVSRDSVNETWEQPWGEQRLINNHYNELVVKFSEKGDADNAFNVQVRVFDDGIGFRYHVDADGPRTITREMTEFSIVDSHTSTAYWIPGQGYERQEYLYRETRLQDVDKASTPITIKLANGVHMAIHEAALVDYAGMSLNHMNLGRFEADLAPRADGAKVRKQGSFSTPWRTVQIAPTAAGLINSYLTLNLNEPNKLGEVDWITPGKYIGIWWGMHIQKYTWGSGEKHGATTENTMMYMDFAAKHGFDGVLVEGWNVGWDGDWIQNSELFSFTKSYPDFDIKKITDYGKSKGVKLIGHHETSGGITNYENQMEDGFALYESLGVEQIKTGYVAHGQTLKRTDEQGIKRFEFTDSQPVVNHFIHNVSTAAKYKISINTHESVKDTGLRRTYPNWIARESARGQEYNSGWQSPNPAEHVPMLAFTRMLSGPMDFTPGIFDLDYPPIQGGTEEHGRTKYMRPHTTIAKQLAEYVVIYSPIQMAADLPENYEAKPAPFQFIKDVPTDWEKSIALQGEVGDFVVIARKEKQHRHYSGNDWYLGAITNEDARTVNVKLDFLEPGKTFEAQIYRDAKRTDWQTNPYEIEIVKQNVTSADSLKLFLSAAGGAAVRFKAL
;
A
#
# COMPACT_ATOMS: atom_id res chain seq x y z
N MET A 1 -50.24 19.34 67.00
CA MET A 1 -49.91 19.41 65.55
C MET A 1 -48.45 19.02 65.36
N ARG A 2 -48.18 17.82 64.85
CA ARG A 2 -46.89 17.47 64.25
C ARG A 2 -47.20 16.61 63.03
N ALA A 3 -47.21 17.24 61.86
CA ALA A 3 -47.38 16.57 60.58
C ALA A 3 -46.02 15.98 60.17
N LEU A 4 -45.97 14.65 60.03
CA LEU A 4 -44.87 13.98 59.34
C LEU A 4 -45.03 14.25 57.84
N LEU A 5 -44.10 15.01 57.25
CA LEU A 5 -43.92 15.03 55.80
C LEU A 5 -43.23 13.73 55.38
N LEU A 6 -43.94 12.83 54.70
CA LEU A 6 -43.34 11.79 53.89
C LEU A 6 -42.84 12.42 52.59
N MET A 7 -41.52 12.51 52.44
CA MET A 7 -40.87 12.93 51.20
C MET A 7 -40.76 11.71 50.29
N SER A 8 -41.69 11.56 49.36
CA SER A 8 -41.65 10.53 48.32
C SER A 8 -40.59 10.90 47.28
N CYS A 9 -39.39 10.33 47.40
CA CYS A 9 -38.40 10.36 46.33
C CYS A 9 -38.93 9.54 45.14
N LEU A 10 -39.43 10.24 44.12
CA LEU A 10 -39.66 9.69 42.79
C LEU A 10 -38.29 9.31 42.20
N LEU A 11 -37.92 8.04 42.33
CA LEU A 11 -36.85 7.41 41.57
C LEU A 11 -37.30 7.36 40.10
N SER A 12 -36.97 8.39 39.33
CA SER A 12 -37.05 8.31 37.87
C SER A 12 -36.14 7.14 37.43
N PRO A 13 -36.63 6.18 36.63
CA PRO A 13 -35.77 5.13 36.11
C PRO A 13 -34.67 5.80 35.28
N VAL A 14 -33.42 5.64 35.70
CA VAL A 14 -32.27 5.91 34.84
C VAL A 14 -32.39 4.90 33.71
N LEU A 15 -32.81 5.34 32.52
CA LEU A 15 -32.70 4.52 31.32
C LEU A 15 -31.21 4.23 31.14
N ALA A 16 -30.78 3.00 31.41
CA ALA A 16 -29.46 2.54 31.05
C ALA A 16 -29.35 2.52 29.52
N ALA A 17 -28.20 2.96 28.99
CA ALA A 17 -27.91 2.85 27.56
C ALA A 17 -28.01 1.39 27.12
N ALA A 18 -28.50 1.17 25.90
CA ALA A 18 -28.47 -0.17 25.33
C ALA A 18 -27.04 -0.47 24.85
N GLU A 19 -26.58 -1.70 25.07
CA GLU A 19 -25.27 -2.16 24.60
C GLU A 19 -25.40 -3.48 23.86
N LEU A 20 -24.67 -3.63 22.75
CA LEU A 20 -24.59 -4.86 21.97
C LEU A 20 -23.13 -5.11 21.59
N SER A 21 -22.58 -6.25 22.00
CA SER A 21 -21.16 -6.56 21.79
C SER A 21 -20.94 -7.81 20.93
N VAL A 22 -19.78 -7.92 20.29
CA VAL A 22 -19.30 -9.10 19.57
C VAL A 22 -17.79 -9.25 19.82
N SER A 23 -17.33 -10.49 19.98
CA SER A 23 -15.91 -10.80 20.25
C SER A 23 -15.26 -11.51 19.07
N SER A 24 -13.94 -11.41 18.94
CA SER A 24 -13.16 -12.26 18.04
C SER A 24 -13.38 -13.75 18.34
N PRO A 25 -13.12 -14.65 17.38
CA PRO A 25 -13.17 -16.08 17.62
C PRO A 25 -12.36 -16.56 18.84
N ASP A 26 -11.16 -16.00 19.06
CA ASP A 26 -10.30 -16.29 20.22
C ASP A 26 -10.68 -15.51 21.50
N LYS A 27 -11.65 -14.58 21.38
CA LYS A 27 -12.16 -13.69 22.42
C LYS A 27 -11.16 -12.65 22.94
N SER A 28 -10.01 -12.48 22.29
CA SER A 28 -9.03 -11.46 22.66
C SER A 28 -9.51 -10.05 22.33
N ILE A 29 -10.30 -9.85 21.27
CA ILE A 29 -10.85 -8.54 20.88
C ILE A 29 -12.36 -8.53 21.11
N GLN A 30 -12.89 -7.45 21.67
CA GLN A 30 -14.34 -7.24 21.75
C GLN A 30 -14.70 -5.84 21.26
N PHE A 31 -15.74 -5.79 20.42
CA PHE A 31 -16.34 -4.57 19.91
C PHE A 31 -17.74 -4.41 20.52
N THR A 32 -18.04 -3.25 21.09
CA THR A 32 -19.32 -2.98 21.76
C THR A 32 -19.96 -1.71 21.22
N PHE A 33 -21.17 -1.80 20.67
CA PHE A 33 -22.01 -0.67 20.31
C PHE A 33 -22.79 -0.15 21.51
N SER A 34 -23.03 1.17 21.55
CA SER A 34 -23.95 1.79 22.49
C SER A 34 -24.72 2.96 21.86
N ASP A 35 -25.89 3.29 22.43
CA ASP A 35 -26.64 4.51 22.16
C ASP A 35 -26.53 5.56 23.29
N ASP A 36 -25.46 5.48 24.09
CA ASP A 36 -25.30 6.32 25.28
C ASP A 36 -25.41 7.81 24.94
N SER A 37 -26.11 8.54 25.82
CA SER A 37 -26.44 9.96 25.65
C SER A 37 -27.13 10.29 24.30
N GLY A 38 -27.75 9.30 23.64
CA GLY A 38 -28.44 9.45 22.37
C GLY A 38 -27.53 9.52 21.15
N PHE A 39 -26.28 9.09 21.24
CA PHE A 39 -25.35 9.03 20.11
C PHE A 39 -25.05 7.59 19.76
N ALA A 40 -24.92 7.27 18.46
CA ALA A 40 -24.35 6.01 18.04
C ALA A 40 -22.85 6.02 18.36
N GLN A 41 -22.40 5.10 19.21
CA GLN A 41 -21.01 4.99 19.63
C GLN A 41 -20.54 3.54 19.63
N TYR A 42 -19.22 3.35 19.64
CA TYR A 42 -18.59 2.05 19.87
C TYR A 42 -17.34 2.15 20.75
N THR A 43 -17.00 1.04 21.41
CA THR A 43 -15.74 0.83 22.14
C THR A 43 -15.06 -0.45 21.66
N VAL A 44 -13.76 -0.56 21.90
CA VAL A 44 -12.96 -1.75 21.60
C VAL A 44 -12.10 -2.10 22.80
N THR A 45 -12.10 -3.38 23.20
CA THR A 45 -11.19 -3.91 24.22
C THR A 45 -10.28 -4.97 23.61
N TYR A 46 -9.09 -5.11 24.18
CA TYR A 46 -8.11 -6.14 23.83
C TYR A 46 -7.60 -6.83 25.11
N ASN A 47 -7.79 -8.15 25.20
CA ASN A 47 -7.55 -8.96 26.40
C ASN A 47 -8.24 -8.43 27.67
N GLY A 48 -9.40 -7.79 27.50
CA GLY A 48 -10.18 -7.20 28.59
C GLY A 48 -9.81 -5.76 28.95
N ASP A 49 -8.68 -5.24 28.45
CA ASP A 49 -8.26 -3.85 28.65
C ASP A 49 -8.91 -2.94 27.59
N GLU A 50 -9.30 -1.72 27.98
CA GLU A 50 -9.83 -0.74 27.04
C GLU A 50 -8.73 -0.32 26.05
N LEU A 51 -9.01 -0.49 24.75
CA LEU A 51 -8.11 -0.09 23.66
C LEU A 51 -8.61 1.20 22.98
N MET A 52 -9.93 1.27 22.76
CA MET A 52 -10.60 2.42 22.19
C MET A 52 -11.77 2.84 23.08
N ARG A 53 -11.70 4.07 23.57
CA ARG A 53 -12.78 4.78 24.27
C ARG A 53 -13.96 4.99 23.31
N PRO A 54 -15.14 5.41 23.82
CA PRO A 54 -16.30 5.63 22.97
C PRO A 54 -16.01 6.56 21.78
N GLY A 55 -16.15 6.03 20.57
CA GLY A 55 -16.04 6.75 19.29
C GLY A 55 -17.41 6.88 18.63
N ARG A 56 -17.76 8.07 18.17
CA ARG A 56 -19.05 8.36 17.51
C ARG A 56 -19.13 7.78 16.10
N LEU A 57 -20.37 7.60 15.66
CA LEU A 57 -20.77 7.16 14.32
C LEU A 57 -21.91 8.05 13.80
N GLY A 58 -21.92 8.35 12.50
CA GLY A 58 -23.02 9.11 11.87
C GLY A 58 -22.61 9.95 10.67
N PHE A 59 -23.58 10.71 10.13
CA PHE A 59 -23.39 11.52 8.93
C PHE A 59 -24.09 12.87 8.99
N THR A 60 -23.51 13.84 8.29
CA THR A 60 -24.24 15.02 7.80
C THR A 60 -24.29 15.01 6.28
N PHE A 61 -25.40 15.51 5.73
CA PHE A 61 -25.62 15.66 4.31
C PHE A 61 -25.83 17.14 3.97
N ALA A 62 -25.61 17.54 2.72
CA ALA A 62 -25.84 18.92 2.29
C ALA A 62 -27.33 19.29 2.31
N GLU A 63 -28.19 18.44 1.75
CA GLU A 63 -29.64 18.69 1.68
C GLU A 63 -30.47 17.80 2.61
N ALA A 64 -30.06 16.53 2.75
CA ALA A 64 -30.86 15.55 3.45
C ALA A 64 -30.71 15.65 4.99
N LYS A 65 -31.73 15.18 5.73
CA LYS A 65 -31.71 15.21 7.21
C LYS A 65 -30.46 14.49 7.74
N PRO A 66 -29.68 15.11 8.64
CA PRO A 66 -28.47 14.49 9.18
C PRO A 66 -28.83 13.38 10.19
N ILE A 67 -27.93 12.41 10.40
CA ILE A 67 -28.14 11.24 11.25
C ILE A 67 -26.95 11.09 12.20
N TYR A 68 -27.04 11.71 13.38
CA TYR A 68 -25.92 11.72 14.34
C TYR A 68 -26.31 11.87 15.82
N LYS A 69 -27.59 12.07 16.14
CA LYS A 69 -28.05 12.29 17.52
C LYS A 69 -29.47 11.77 17.72
N GLN A 70 -29.84 11.61 18.99
CA GLN A 70 -31.10 11.01 19.43
C GLN A 70 -31.33 9.63 18.81
N LEU A 71 -30.26 8.86 18.64
CA LEU A 71 -30.31 7.54 18.02
C LEU A 71 -30.69 6.48 19.05
N LEU A 72 -31.42 5.47 18.59
CA LEU A 72 -31.78 4.27 19.34
C LEU A 72 -31.08 3.07 18.72
N LEU A 73 -30.50 2.23 19.57
CA LEU A 73 -29.80 1.00 19.19
C LEU A 73 -30.78 -0.17 19.01
N LYS A 74 -30.60 -0.97 17.95
CA LYS A 74 -31.30 -2.26 17.78
C LYS A 74 -30.42 -3.28 17.06
N GLU A 75 -30.37 -4.51 17.58
CA GLU A 75 -29.73 -5.62 16.86
C GLU A 75 -30.53 -5.99 15.59
N VAL A 76 -29.82 -6.18 14.48
CA VAL A 76 -30.39 -6.64 13.20
C VAL A 76 -30.07 -8.12 13.00
N SER A 77 -28.79 -8.50 13.08
CA SER A 77 -28.34 -9.88 12.91
C SER A 77 -26.96 -10.13 13.53
N ARG A 78 -26.63 -11.41 13.74
CA ARG A 78 -25.29 -11.92 14.09
C ARG A 78 -24.95 -13.10 13.20
N ASP A 79 -23.67 -13.26 12.92
CA ASP A 79 -23.15 -14.38 12.16
C ASP A 79 -21.70 -14.70 12.55
N SER A 80 -21.16 -15.81 12.03
CA SER A 80 -19.75 -16.17 12.13
C SER A 80 -19.31 -16.90 10.86
N VAL A 81 -18.14 -16.54 10.35
CA VAL A 81 -17.56 -17.17 9.15
C VAL A 81 -16.20 -17.75 9.50
N ASN A 82 -15.94 -18.97 9.02
CA ASN A 82 -14.64 -19.63 9.06
C ASN A 82 -14.44 -20.36 7.72
N GLU A 83 -13.76 -19.71 6.79
CA GLU A 83 -13.50 -20.24 5.46
C GLU A 83 -12.06 -19.92 5.03
N THR A 84 -11.57 -20.65 4.03
CA THR A 84 -10.29 -20.36 3.40
C THR A 84 -10.51 -20.10 1.92
N TRP A 85 -9.86 -19.08 1.39
CA TRP A 85 -9.87 -18.76 -0.04
C TRP A 85 -8.44 -18.66 -0.58
N GLU A 86 -8.32 -18.80 -1.90
CA GLU A 86 -7.02 -18.85 -2.60
C GLU A 86 -6.76 -17.58 -3.41
N GLN A 87 -5.57 -17.02 -3.26
CA GLN A 87 -5.11 -15.91 -4.09
C GLN A 87 -4.55 -16.43 -5.44
N PRO A 88 -4.90 -15.80 -6.57
CA PRO A 88 -4.30 -16.14 -7.87
C PRO A 88 -2.78 -15.87 -7.88
N TRP A 89 -2.36 -14.82 -7.18
CA TRP A 89 -0.98 -14.42 -6.89
C TRP A 89 -0.99 -13.66 -5.57
N GLY A 90 0.10 -13.69 -4.81
CA GLY A 90 0.07 -13.14 -3.46
C GLY A 90 1.34 -13.31 -2.66
N GLU A 91 1.34 -12.67 -1.50
CA GLU A 91 2.28 -12.95 -0.41
C GLU A 91 1.96 -14.28 0.30
N GLN A 92 0.78 -14.84 0.06
CA GLN A 92 0.26 -16.05 0.69
C GLN A 92 -0.80 -16.67 -0.22
N ARG A 93 -0.68 -17.94 -0.57
CA ARG A 93 -1.64 -18.58 -1.48
C ARG A 93 -3.00 -18.80 -0.80
N LEU A 94 -3.01 -19.35 0.41
CA LEU A 94 -4.25 -19.66 1.15
C LEU A 94 -4.47 -18.67 2.30
N ILE A 95 -5.56 -17.89 2.23
CA ILE A 95 -5.94 -16.93 3.26
C ILE A 95 -7.14 -17.45 4.04
N ASN A 96 -6.99 -17.48 5.37
CA ASN A 96 -8.08 -17.78 6.28
C ASN A 96 -8.92 -16.52 6.53
N ASN A 97 -10.24 -16.65 6.37
CA ASN A 97 -11.24 -15.63 6.65
C ASN A 97 -12.08 -16.11 7.83
N HIS A 98 -11.68 -15.72 9.04
CA HIS A 98 -12.29 -16.19 10.29
C HIS A 98 -12.68 -15.01 11.17
N TYR A 99 -13.98 -14.76 11.31
CA TYR A 99 -14.51 -13.65 12.10
C TYR A 99 -15.89 -13.96 12.67
N ASN A 100 -16.24 -13.22 13.73
CA ASN A 100 -17.63 -13.06 14.16
C ASN A 100 -18.18 -11.72 13.66
N GLU A 101 -19.47 -11.68 13.32
CA GLU A 101 -20.14 -10.51 12.76
C GLU A 101 -21.35 -10.08 13.59
N LEU A 102 -21.58 -8.78 13.65
CA LEU A 102 -22.76 -8.16 14.25
C LEU A 102 -23.24 -7.00 13.35
N VAL A 103 -24.53 -6.97 13.05
CA VAL A 103 -25.19 -5.87 12.35
C VAL A 103 -26.16 -5.20 13.30
N VAL A 104 -26.01 -3.88 13.45
CA VAL A 104 -26.79 -3.05 14.35
C VAL A 104 -27.42 -1.91 13.58
N LYS A 105 -28.71 -1.64 13.83
CA LYS A 105 -29.43 -0.46 13.32
C LYS A 105 -29.40 0.65 14.37
N PHE A 106 -29.05 1.85 13.93
CA PHE A 106 -29.25 3.09 14.66
C PHE A 106 -30.32 3.92 13.95
N SER A 107 -31.41 4.23 14.64
CA SER A 107 -32.50 5.05 14.09
C SER A 107 -32.81 6.24 14.98
N GLU A 108 -33.16 7.37 14.40
CA GLU A 108 -33.55 8.55 15.17
C GLU A 108 -34.86 8.32 15.96
N LYS A 109 -34.89 8.79 17.20
CA LYS A 109 -36.05 8.70 18.07
C LYS A 109 -37.22 9.48 17.46
N GLY A 110 -38.29 8.76 17.14
CA GLY A 110 -39.49 9.34 16.52
C GLY A 110 -39.44 9.39 14.98
N ASP A 111 -38.36 8.91 14.36
CA ASP A 111 -38.18 8.86 12.91
C ASP A 111 -37.35 7.62 12.53
N ALA A 112 -38.03 6.47 12.42
CA ALA A 112 -37.38 5.16 12.22
C ALA A 112 -36.75 4.98 10.82
N ASP A 113 -37.10 5.87 9.88
CA ASP A 113 -36.63 5.89 8.50
C ASP A 113 -35.34 6.72 8.38
N ASN A 114 -35.12 7.69 9.27
CA ASN A 114 -33.83 8.37 9.40
C ASN A 114 -32.85 7.51 10.21
N ALA A 115 -32.25 6.53 9.53
CA ALA A 115 -31.44 5.48 10.15
C ALA A 115 -30.25 5.06 9.29
N PHE A 116 -29.32 4.35 9.92
CA PHE A 116 -28.28 3.57 9.24
C PHE A 116 -28.02 2.27 10.00
N ASN A 117 -27.52 1.26 9.29
CA ASN A 117 -26.97 0.06 9.90
C ASN A 117 -25.45 0.16 9.95
N VAL A 118 -24.84 -0.48 10.95
CA VAL A 118 -23.39 -0.68 11.02
C VAL A 118 -23.15 -2.19 11.09
N GLN A 119 -22.40 -2.70 10.13
CA GLN A 119 -21.90 -4.07 10.10
C GLN A 119 -20.47 -4.05 10.63
N VAL A 120 -20.19 -4.84 11.67
CA VAL A 120 -18.84 -5.04 12.20
C VAL A 120 -18.44 -6.51 12.10
N ARG A 121 -17.20 -6.75 11.69
CA ARG A 121 -16.52 -8.05 11.71
C ARG A 121 -15.33 -7.96 12.66
N VAL A 122 -15.22 -8.94 13.55
CA VAL A 122 -14.14 -9.03 14.54
C VAL A 122 -13.34 -10.30 14.28
N PHE A 123 -12.08 -10.10 13.91
CA PHE A 123 -11.06 -11.12 13.66
C PHE A 123 -10.15 -11.23 14.90
N ASP A 124 -9.34 -12.28 14.98
CA ASP A 124 -8.34 -12.42 16.07
C ASP A 124 -7.23 -11.36 15.99
N ASP A 125 -7.04 -10.74 14.81
CA ASP A 125 -5.99 -9.75 14.50
C ASP A 125 -6.53 -8.33 14.23
N GLY A 126 -7.81 -8.08 14.47
CA GLY A 126 -8.38 -6.74 14.35
C GLY A 126 -9.90 -6.69 14.10
N ILE A 127 -10.36 -5.49 13.76
CA ILE A 127 -11.76 -5.20 13.45
C ILE A 127 -11.91 -4.53 12.08
N GLY A 128 -13.05 -4.77 11.44
CA GLY A 128 -13.55 -4.00 10.30
C GLY A 128 -15.01 -3.63 10.50
N PHE A 129 -15.39 -2.37 10.33
CA PHE A 129 -16.80 -1.96 10.34
C PHE A 129 -17.15 -1.01 9.19
N ARG A 130 -18.40 -1.05 8.72
CA ARG A 130 -18.92 -0.15 7.68
C ARG A 130 -20.37 0.21 7.90
N TYR A 131 -20.79 1.33 7.33
CA TYR A 131 -22.19 1.74 7.35
C TYR A 131 -22.94 1.17 6.15
N HIS A 132 -24.23 0.94 6.34
CA HIS A 132 -25.22 0.78 5.28
C HIS A 132 -26.35 1.78 5.52
N VAL A 133 -26.58 2.66 4.55
CA VAL A 133 -27.59 3.72 4.65
C VAL A 133 -28.64 3.47 3.58
N ASP A 134 -29.87 3.21 4.01
CA ASP A 134 -31.02 3.11 3.12
C ASP A 134 -31.47 4.50 2.65
N ALA A 135 -31.62 4.68 1.34
CA ALA A 135 -32.11 5.93 0.78
C ALA A 135 -32.79 5.72 -0.57
N ASP A 136 -33.87 6.48 -0.82
CA ASP A 136 -34.59 6.47 -2.11
C ASP A 136 -34.15 7.60 -3.06
N GLY A 137 -33.23 8.47 -2.60
CA GLY A 137 -32.87 9.71 -3.30
C GLY A 137 -31.39 10.08 -3.18
N PRO A 138 -31.00 11.26 -3.71
CA PRO A 138 -29.63 11.73 -3.67
C PRO A 138 -29.17 11.98 -2.23
N ARG A 139 -27.92 11.60 -1.93
CA ARG A 139 -27.24 11.88 -0.67
C ARG A 139 -25.88 12.49 -0.96
N THR A 140 -25.73 13.78 -0.66
CA THR A 140 -24.45 14.49 -0.72
C THR A 140 -23.86 14.53 0.68
N ILE A 141 -22.89 13.66 0.97
CA ILE A 141 -22.20 13.60 2.26
C ILE A 141 -21.30 14.82 2.40
N THR A 142 -21.45 15.55 3.51
CA THR A 142 -20.59 16.69 3.88
C THR A 142 -19.64 16.33 5.01
N ARG A 143 -20.00 15.34 5.84
CA ARG A 143 -19.15 14.82 6.91
C ARG A 143 -19.54 13.38 7.25
N GLU A 144 -18.53 12.54 7.43
CA GLU A 144 -18.65 11.25 8.10
C GLU A 144 -18.11 11.42 9.52
N MET A 145 -18.90 11.10 10.53
CA MET A 145 -18.60 11.40 11.94
C MET A 145 -17.91 10.23 12.67
N THR A 146 -17.29 9.32 11.91
CA THR A 146 -16.59 8.15 12.47
C THR A 146 -15.39 8.62 13.30
N GLU A 147 -15.41 8.35 14.60
CA GLU A 147 -14.28 8.66 15.49
C GLU A 147 -13.46 7.41 15.83
N PHE A 148 -12.15 7.60 16.02
CA PHE A 148 -11.21 6.63 16.58
C PHE A 148 -10.61 7.26 17.84
N SER A 149 -11.07 6.82 19.02
CA SER A 149 -10.68 7.39 20.32
C SER A 149 -9.72 6.46 21.06
N ILE A 150 -8.42 6.60 20.82
CA ILE A 150 -7.39 5.68 21.36
C ILE A 150 -7.02 6.04 22.80
N VAL A 151 -6.85 5.02 23.65
CA VAL A 151 -6.37 5.20 25.04
C VAL A 151 -4.93 5.70 25.07
N ASP A 152 -4.51 6.31 26.20
CA ASP A 152 -3.12 6.65 26.50
C ASP A 152 -2.31 7.35 25.38
N SER A 153 -2.97 8.16 24.57
CA SER A 153 -2.37 8.86 23.43
C SER A 153 -1.21 9.80 23.78
N HIS A 154 -1.12 10.22 25.04
CA HIS A 154 -0.04 11.05 25.56
C HIS A 154 1.28 10.30 25.82
N THR A 155 1.23 8.97 25.89
CA THR A 155 2.38 8.08 26.05
C THR A 155 2.56 7.10 24.90
N SER A 156 1.63 7.09 23.93
CA SER A 156 1.69 6.26 22.74
C SER A 156 2.46 6.95 21.63
N THR A 157 3.18 6.18 20.82
CA THR A 157 3.93 6.66 19.64
C THR A 157 3.12 6.39 18.38
N ALA A 158 3.12 7.33 17.44
CA ALA A 158 2.49 7.22 16.13
C ALA A 158 3.52 7.38 15.01
N TYR A 159 3.34 6.59 13.95
CA TYR A 159 4.14 6.57 12.74
C TYR A 159 3.23 6.90 11.56
N TRP A 160 3.40 8.10 11.00
CA TRP A 160 2.39 8.67 10.11
C TRP A 160 2.98 9.64 9.08
N ILE A 161 2.21 9.85 8.01
CA ILE A 161 2.44 10.91 7.02
C ILE A 161 1.23 11.87 7.00
N PRO A 162 1.42 13.15 6.63
CA PRO A 162 0.32 14.09 6.51
C PRO A 162 -0.78 13.61 5.55
N GLY A 163 -2.04 13.74 5.96
CA GLY A 163 -3.19 13.44 5.10
C GLY A 163 -3.54 14.61 4.18
N GLN A 164 -3.81 14.34 2.90
CA GLN A 164 -4.16 15.34 1.88
C GLN A 164 -3.12 16.46 1.75
N GLY A 165 -1.83 16.10 1.88
CA GLY A 165 -0.72 17.02 1.69
C GLY A 165 -0.45 17.36 0.21
N TYR A 166 0.48 18.28 0.00
CA TYR A 166 0.97 18.66 -1.34
C TYR A 166 1.56 17.47 -2.11
N GLU A 167 2.34 16.61 -1.46
CA GLU A 167 3.00 15.45 -2.09
C GLU A 167 2.16 14.17 -2.01
N ARG A 168 0.83 14.29 -1.96
CA ARG A 168 -0.09 13.12 -1.94
C ARG A 168 0.24 12.16 -0.78
N GLN A 169 0.91 11.04 -1.06
CA GLN A 169 1.37 10.02 -0.11
C GLN A 169 2.91 9.93 -0.01
N GLU A 170 3.65 10.69 -0.83
CA GLU A 170 5.10 10.65 -0.97
C GLU A 170 5.80 11.57 0.06
N TYR A 171 5.46 11.36 1.33
CA TYR A 171 6.13 11.98 2.47
C TYR A 171 7.06 10.97 3.16
N LEU A 172 8.06 11.50 3.86
CA LEU A 172 8.75 10.72 4.89
C LEU A 172 7.83 10.56 6.10
N TYR A 173 7.88 9.38 6.72
CA TYR A 173 7.15 9.12 7.94
C TYR A 173 7.68 9.96 9.10
N ARG A 174 6.75 10.39 9.96
CA ARG A 174 7.03 11.07 11.21
C ARG A 174 6.83 10.09 12.35
N GLU A 175 7.75 10.08 13.29
CA GLU A 175 7.58 9.47 14.60
C GLU A 175 7.26 10.57 15.62
N THR A 176 6.07 10.53 16.21
CA THR A 176 5.64 11.51 17.22
C THR A 176 4.85 10.82 18.32
N ARG A 177 4.53 11.53 19.42
CA ARG A 177 3.44 11.06 20.28
C ARG A 177 2.13 11.07 19.50
N LEU A 178 1.22 10.16 19.80
CA LEU A 178 -0.07 10.06 19.13
C LEU A 178 -0.89 11.35 19.27
N GLN A 179 -0.85 12.01 20.43
CA GLN A 179 -1.53 13.28 20.66
C GLN A 179 -0.98 14.48 19.84
N ASP A 180 0.21 14.34 19.25
CA ASP A 180 0.86 15.40 18.47
C ASP A 180 0.61 15.24 16.96
N VAL A 181 -0.12 14.19 16.55
CA VAL A 181 -0.59 14.01 15.16
C VAL A 181 -1.63 15.08 14.85
N ASP A 182 -1.49 15.78 13.72
CA ASP A 182 -2.47 16.78 13.27
C ASP A 182 -3.53 16.15 12.36
N LYS A 183 -3.12 15.65 11.19
CA LYS A 183 -3.94 15.00 10.19
C LYS A 183 -3.11 13.95 9.48
N ALA A 184 -3.47 12.69 9.65
CA ALA A 184 -2.69 11.57 9.11
C ALA A 184 -3.39 10.94 7.91
N SER A 185 -2.61 10.55 6.89
CA SER A 185 -3.04 9.52 5.96
C SER A 185 -3.07 8.16 6.66
N THR A 186 -3.67 7.16 6.01
CA THR A 186 -3.67 5.78 6.49
C THR A 186 -2.96 4.85 5.50
N PRO A 187 -2.34 3.73 5.91
CA PRO A 187 -2.27 3.23 7.27
C PRO A 187 -1.46 4.14 8.20
N ILE A 188 -2.04 4.52 9.34
CA ILE A 188 -1.29 5.10 10.47
C ILE A 188 -1.02 3.96 11.45
N THR A 189 0.21 3.85 11.91
CA THR A 189 0.62 2.81 12.85
C THR A 189 0.91 3.42 14.21
N ILE A 190 0.48 2.76 15.26
CA ILE A 190 0.54 3.25 16.63
C ILE A 190 1.11 2.15 17.51
N LYS A 191 2.07 2.53 18.35
CA LYS A 191 2.60 1.71 19.44
C LYS A 191 2.12 2.29 20.76
N LEU A 192 1.32 1.53 21.49
CA LEU A 192 0.85 1.91 22.82
C LEU A 192 1.95 1.71 23.86
N ALA A 193 1.83 2.42 24.99
CA ALA A 193 2.81 2.33 26.08
C ALA A 193 2.95 0.92 26.67
N ASN A 194 1.91 0.10 26.59
CA ASN A 194 1.92 -1.31 27.01
C ASN A 194 2.57 -2.26 25.97
N GLY A 195 3.04 -1.75 24.83
CA GLY A 195 3.69 -2.52 23.76
C GLY A 195 2.75 -3.07 22.70
N VAL A 196 1.43 -2.94 22.86
CA VAL A 196 0.47 -3.31 21.81
C VAL A 196 0.65 -2.39 20.61
N HIS A 197 0.63 -2.99 19.43
CA HIS A 197 0.69 -2.29 18.15
C HIS A 197 -0.70 -2.31 17.51
N MET A 198 -1.07 -1.20 16.88
CA MET A 198 -2.30 -1.11 16.09
C MET A 198 -2.08 -0.29 14.82
N ALA A 199 -2.88 -0.57 13.79
CA ALA A 199 -2.88 0.22 12.56
C ALA A 199 -4.30 0.56 12.13
N ILE A 200 -4.59 1.85 11.90
CA ILE A 200 -5.90 2.32 11.43
C ILE A 200 -5.82 2.55 9.93
N HIS A 201 -6.78 1.96 9.21
CA HIS A 201 -6.86 2.01 7.75
C HIS A 201 -8.30 1.82 7.25
N GLU A 202 -8.48 1.59 5.94
CA GLU A 202 -9.76 1.25 5.35
C GLU A 202 -9.62 0.14 4.30
N ALA A 203 -10.71 -0.57 4.00
CA ALA A 203 -10.75 -1.63 3.00
C ALA A 203 -11.93 -1.46 2.04
N ALA A 204 -11.76 -1.90 0.79
CA ALA A 204 -12.75 -1.81 -0.29
C ALA A 204 -13.23 -0.37 -0.58
N LEU A 205 -12.27 0.53 -0.84
CA LEU A 205 -12.57 1.92 -1.23
C LEU A 205 -13.14 1.98 -2.65
N VAL A 206 -14.47 1.86 -2.77
CA VAL A 206 -15.20 1.84 -4.05
C VAL A 206 -16.30 2.90 -4.03
N ASP A 207 -16.32 3.77 -5.04
CA ASP A 207 -17.30 4.84 -5.18
C ASP A 207 -17.47 5.68 -3.89
N TYR A 208 -16.36 6.00 -3.26
CA TYR A 208 -16.29 6.79 -2.05
C TYR A 208 -14.99 7.58 -2.03
N ALA A 209 -14.89 8.59 -1.15
CA ALA A 209 -13.67 9.36 -0.99
C ALA A 209 -12.73 8.67 0.01
N GLY A 210 -11.42 8.75 -0.23
CA GLY A 210 -10.40 8.25 0.70
C GLY A 210 -10.46 8.95 2.05
N MET A 211 -10.25 8.18 3.12
CA MET A 211 -10.25 8.65 4.50
C MET A 211 -8.85 9.07 4.95
N SER A 212 -8.72 10.29 5.47
CA SER A 212 -7.64 10.67 6.37
C SER A 212 -8.18 10.75 7.81
N LEU A 213 -7.29 10.85 8.80
CA LEU A 213 -7.65 10.99 10.20
C LEU A 213 -7.32 12.39 10.68
N ASN A 214 -8.34 13.19 10.96
CA ASN A 214 -8.17 14.54 11.50
C ASN A 214 -8.20 14.52 13.03
N HIS A 215 -7.17 15.06 13.67
CA HIS A 215 -7.10 15.16 15.12
C HIS A 215 -8.16 16.12 15.66
N MET A 216 -8.85 15.68 16.71
CA MET A 216 -9.88 16.46 17.38
C MET A 216 -9.39 16.95 18.74
N ASN A 217 -8.94 16.01 19.58
CA ASN A 217 -8.35 16.23 20.90
C ASN A 217 -7.74 14.91 21.39
N LEU A 218 -7.04 14.92 22.53
CA LEU A 218 -6.39 13.79 23.23
C LEU A 218 -6.74 12.37 22.73
N GLY A 219 -6.05 11.91 21.68
CA GLY A 219 -6.17 10.54 21.14
C GLY A 219 -7.43 10.26 20.33
N ARG A 220 -8.30 11.25 20.14
CA ARG A 220 -9.50 11.21 19.32
C ARG A 220 -9.22 11.78 17.94
N PHE A 221 -9.42 10.94 16.94
CA PHE A 221 -9.39 11.28 15.53
C PHE A 221 -10.78 11.12 14.92
N GLU A 222 -11.13 11.96 13.95
CA GLU A 222 -12.33 11.81 13.13
C GLU A 222 -11.94 11.50 11.68
N ALA A 223 -12.74 10.69 11.00
CA ALA A 223 -12.62 10.48 9.57
C ALA A 223 -12.78 11.80 8.80
N ASP A 224 -11.75 12.20 8.05
CA ASP A 224 -11.82 13.34 7.12
C ASP A 224 -11.65 12.84 5.68
N LEU A 225 -12.77 12.79 4.98
CA LEU A 225 -12.86 12.32 3.61
C LEU A 225 -12.27 13.35 2.63
N ALA A 226 -11.57 12.90 1.59
CA ALA A 226 -11.08 13.78 0.54
C ALA A 226 -12.23 14.52 -0.17
N PRO A 227 -12.26 15.86 -0.13
CA PRO A 227 -13.34 16.61 -0.76
C PRO A 227 -13.20 16.53 -2.28
N ARG A 228 -14.35 16.61 -2.94
CA ARG A 228 -14.46 16.93 -4.36
C ARG A 228 -14.12 18.41 -4.58
N ALA A 229 -13.91 18.80 -5.83
CA ALA A 229 -13.63 20.19 -6.22
C ALA A 229 -14.66 21.24 -5.72
N ASP A 230 -15.88 20.84 -5.44
CA ASP A 230 -16.97 21.70 -4.92
C ASP A 230 -17.12 21.68 -3.39
N GLY A 231 -16.25 20.95 -2.69
CA GLY A 231 -16.27 20.82 -1.22
C GLY A 231 -17.17 19.70 -0.68
N ALA A 232 -18.05 19.11 -1.50
CA ALA A 232 -18.78 17.91 -1.10
C ALA A 232 -17.81 16.74 -0.91
N LYS A 233 -18.07 15.84 0.04
CA LYS A 233 -17.17 14.70 0.27
C LYS A 233 -17.49 13.54 -0.67
N VAL A 234 -18.75 13.09 -0.66
CA VAL A 234 -19.22 11.95 -1.47
C VAL A 234 -20.62 12.26 -1.97
N ARG A 235 -20.91 11.91 -3.22
CA ARG A 235 -22.26 11.94 -3.79
C ARG A 235 -22.73 10.51 -4.05
N LYS A 236 -23.92 10.18 -3.56
CA LYS A 236 -24.59 8.89 -3.74
C LYS A 236 -25.99 9.08 -4.29
N GLN A 237 -26.44 8.10 -5.05
CA GLN A 237 -27.82 7.99 -5.52
C GLN A 237 -28.46 6.73 -4.93
N GLY A 238 -29.41 6.90 -4.03
CA GLY A 238 -30.08 5.79 -3.35
C GLY A 238 -29.24 5.14 -2.24
N SER A 239 -29.61 3.93 -1.82
CA SER A 239 -28.91 3.22 -0.74
C SER A 239 -27.43 3.02 -1.06
N PHE A 240 -26.59 3.13 -0.02
CA PHE A 240 -25.15 2.99 -0.19
C PHE A 240 -24.50 2.34 1.04
N SER A 241 -23.30 1.81 0.82
CA SER A 241 -22.40 1.41 1.90
C SER A 241 -21.12 2.23 1.84
N THR A 242 -20.50 2.45 3.00
CA THR A 242 -19.14 3.00 3.06
C THR A 242 -18.12 1.90 2.76
N PRO A 243 -16.87 2.26 2.43
CA PRO A 243 -15.73 1.38 2.64
C PRO A 243 -15.68 0.92 4.10
N TRP A 244 -14.99 -0.19 4.35
CA TRP A 244 -14.71 -0.64 5.71
C TRP A 244 -13.70 0.28 6.38
N ARG A 245 -13.91 0.59 7.65
CA ARG A 245 -12.91 1.19 8.53
C ARG A 245 -12.29 0.07 9.33
N THR A 246 -10.97 0.03 9.36
CA THR A 246 -10.23 -1.12 9.88
C THR A 246 -9.27 -0.70 10.96
N VAL A 247 -9.12 -1.55 11.98
CA VAL A 247 -8.09 -1.43 13.01
C VAL A 247 -7.44 -2.80 13.18
N GLN A 248 -6.20 -2.94 12.73
CA GLN A 248 -5.38 -4.12 13.03
C GLN A 248 -4.83 -3.99 14.45
N ILE A 249 -4.73 -5.11 15.17
CA ILE A 249 -4.27 -5.15 16.57
C ILE A 249 -3.33 -6.34 16.73
N ALA A 250 -2.13 -6.10 17.25
CA ALA A 250 -1.15 -7.15 17.46
C ALA A 250 -0.28 -6.89 18.71
N PRO A 251 0.18 -7.96 19.40
CA PRO A 251 1.11 -7.82 20.52
C PRO A 251 2.53 -7.39 20.09
N THR A 252 2.85 -7.46 18.80
CA THR A 252 4.16 -7.09 18.24
C THR A 252 3.98 -6.40 16.88
N ALA A 253 4.93 -5.56 16.47
CA ALA A 253 4.90 -4.92 15.15
C ALA A 253 4.85 -5.95 14.00
N ALA A 254 5.62 -7.04 14.10
CA ALA A 254 5.60 -8.14 13.11
C ALA A 254 4.21 -8.78 12.96
N GLY A 255 3.41 -8.81 14.02
CA GLY A 255 2.03 -9.30 13.96
C GLY A 255 1.12 -8.47 13.04
N LEU A 256 1.37 -7.16 12.90
CA LEU A 256 0.60 -6.32 11.96
C LEU A 256 0.82 -6.75 10.50
N ILE A 257 2.05 -7.11 10.13
CA ILE A 257 2.39 -7.55 8.76
C ILE A 257 1.74 -8.90 8.42
N ASN A 258 1.55 -9.77 9.42
CA ASN A 258 1.02 -11.12 9.24
C ASN A 258 -0.51 -11.17 9.12
N SER A 259 -1.18 -10.01 9.17
CA SER A 259 -2.64 -9.90 9.07
C SER A 259 -3.12 -9.79 7.62
N TYR A 260 -4.19 -10.52 7.30
CA TYR A 260 -4.89 -10.45 5.99
C TYR A 260 -6.25 -9.74 6.07
N LEU A 261 -6.48 -8.98 7.14
CA LEU A 261 -7.75 -8.33 7.44
C LEU A 261 -8.26 -7.46 6.28
N THR A 262 -7.39 -6.62 5.69
CA THR A 262 -7.75 -5.76 4.55
C THR A 262 -8.24 -6.56 3.35
N LEU A 263 -7.59 -7.67 2.99
CA LEU A 263 -8.04 -8.52 1.88
C LEU A 263 -9.36 -9.24 2.21
N ASN A 264 -9.50 -9.77 3.43
CA ASN A 264 -10.71 -10.48 3.86
C ASN A 264 -11.98 -9.63 3.80
N LEU A 265 -11.84 -8.30 3.89
CA LEU A 265 -12.93 -7.33 3.80
C LEU A 265 -13.28 -6.89 2.37
N ASN A 266 -12.52 -7.29 1.37
CA ASN A 266 -12.84 -7.03 -0.03
C ASN A 266 -13.75 -8.11 -0.63
N GLU A 267 -14.47 -7.75 -1.69
CA GLU A 267 -15.27 -8.70 -2.45
C GLU A 267 -14.36 -9.75 -3.13
N PRO A 268 -14.85 -10.98 -3.39
CA PRO A 268 -14.13 -11.95 -4.20
C PRO A 268 -13.84 -11.45 -5.62
N ASN A 269 -12.91 -12.13 -6.29
CA ASN A 269 -12.51 -11.87 -7.67
C ASN A 269 -13.72 -11.75 -8.62
N LYS A 270 -13.79 -10.65 -9.36
CA LYS A 270 -14.84 -10.35 -10.36
C LYS A 270 -14.38 -10.47 -11.81
N LEU A 271 -13.12 -10.82 -12.06
CA LEU A 271 -12.56 -10.97 -13.40
C LEU A 271 -12.68 -12.40 -13.96
N GLY A 272 -13.16 -13.35 -13.15
CA GLY A 272 -13.21 -14.77 -13.54
C GLY A 272 -11.80 -15.37 -13.58
N GLU A 273 -11.49 -16.09 -14.65
CA GLU A 273 -10.15 -16.67 -14.84
C GLU A 273 -9.11 -15.59 -15.11
N VAL A 274 -8.00 -15.65 -14.36
CA VAL A 274 -6.95 -14.63 -14.31
C VAL A 274 -5.55 -15.21 -14.50
N ASP A 275 -5.46 -16.37 -15.15
CA ASP A 275 -4.22 -17.07 -15.53
C ASP A 275 -3.33 -16.28 -16.50
N TRP A 276 -3.89 -15.25 -17.16
CA TRP A 276 -3.15 -14.27 -17.96
C TRP A 276 -2.37 -13.26 -17.12
N ILE A 277 -2.60 -13.18 -15.81
CA ILE A 277 -1.87 -12.27 -14.91
C ILE A 277 -0.64 -12.99 -14.39
N THR A 278 0.53 -12.55 -14.84
CA THR A 278 1.77 -13.21 -14.45
C THR A 278 2.66 -12.32 -13.60
N PRO A 279 2.83 -12.64 -12.30
CA PRO A 279 3.91 -12.11 -11.47
C PRO A 279 5.27 -12.37 -12.12
N GLY A 280 6.22 -11.46 -11.90
CA GLY A 280 7.51 -11.54 -12.55
C GLY A 280 8.48 -10.44 -12.14
N LYS A 281 9.68 -10.47 -12.74
CA LYS A 281 10.69 -9.42 -12.56
C LYS A 281 10.88 -8.64 -13.84
N TYR A 282 11.15 -7.35 -13.74
CA TYR A 282 11.38 -6.49 -14.89
C TYR A 282 12.57 -5.55 -14.69
N ILE A 283 13.06 -4.98 -15.77
CA ILE A 283 14.01 -3.85 -15.79
C ILE A 283 13.36 -2.69 -16.55
N GLY A 284 14.01 -1.54 -16.63
CA GLY A 284 13.44 -0.47 -17.46
C GLY A 284 14.41 0.61 -17.87
N ILE A 285 14.12 1.19 -19.03
CA ILE A 285 14.60 2.52 -19.38
C ILE A 285 13.80 3.47 -18.51
N TRP A 286 14.37 3.79 -17.35
CA TRP A 286 13.72 4.53 -16.26
C TRP A 286 14.74 5.28 -15.42
N TRP A 287 15.57 4.56 -14.64
CA TRP A 287 16.53 5.16 -13.70
C TRP A 287 17.48 6.14 -14.37
N GLY A 288 17.89 5.85 -15.60
CA GLY A 288 18.73 6.75 -16.40
C GLY A 288 18.13 8.15 -16.60
N MET A 289 16.81 8.31 -16.65
CA MET A 289 16.17 9.63 -16.68
C MET A 289 16.21 10.30 -15.30
N HIS A 290 15.95 9.54 -14.23
CA HIS A 290 16.02 10.04 -12.87
C HIS A 290 17.41 10.54 -12.47
N ILE A 291 18.49 9.92 -12.97
CA ILE A 291 19.88 10.37 -12.73
C ILE A 291 20.46 11.22 -13.88
N GLN A 292 19.62 11.70 -14.80
CA GLN A 292 19.97 12.60 -15.91
C GLN A 292 21.01 12.05 -16.91
N LYS A 293 21.17 10.72 -16.98
CA LYS A 293 21.87 10.04 -18.07
C LYS A 293 21.06 10.13 -19.38
N TYR A 294 19.75 9.98 -19.28
CA TYR A 294 18.79 10.08 -20.38
C TYR A 294 17.75 11.18 -20.13
N THR A 295 16.97 11.51 -21.15
CA THR A 295 15.77 12.36 -21.07
C THR A 295 14.53 11.55 -21.44
N TRP A 296 13.37 11.89 -20.84
CA TRP A 296 12.08 11.40 -21.32
C TRP A 296 11.70 12.04 -22.65
N GLY A 297 11.90 13.35 -22.79
CA GLY A 297 11.66 14.08 -24.05
C GLY A 297 12.69 13.74 -25.12
N SER A 298 12.32 14.04 -26.36
CA SER A 298 13.16 13.80 -27.53
C SER A 298 14.45 14.64 -27.53
N GLY A 299 15.47 14.17 -28.23
CA GLY A 299 16.78 14.82 -28.35
C GLY A 299 17.94 13.85 -28.30
N GLU A 300 19.18 14.36 -28.22
CA GLU A 300 20.39 13.52 -28.25
C GLU A 300 20.49 12.52 -27.08
N LYS A 301 19.82 12.80 -25.96
CA LYS A 301 19.81 11.96 -24.76
C LYS A 301 18.51 11.18 -24.56
N HIS A 302 17.64 11.14 -25.56
CA HIS A 302 16.34 10.46 -25.42
C HIS A 302 16.54 8.99 -25.02
N GLY A 303 15.89 8.59 -23.91
CA GLY A 303 16.03 7.24 -23.37
C GLY A 303 15.32 6.20 -24.22
N ALA A 304 14.05 6.46 -24.56
CA ALA A 304 13.16 5.52 -25.25
C ALA A 304 13.40 5.47 -26.76
N THR A 305 14.56 4.94 -27.15
CA THR A 305 14.85 4.63 -28.56
C THR A 305 14.67 3.14 -28.83
N THR A 306 14.46 2.80 -30.10
CA THR A 306 14.41 1.41 -30.56
C THR A 306 15.68 0.65 -30.19
N GLU A 307 16.85 1.28 -30.36
CA GLU A 307 18.17 0.68 -30.07
C GLU A 307 18.35 0.39 -28.58
N ASN A 308 18.12 1.39 -27.72
CA ASN A 308 18.22 1.21 -26.27
C ASN A 308 17.25 0.12 -25.78
N THR A 309 16.02 0.12 -26.30
CA THR A 309 15.02 -0.87 -25.90
C THR A 309 15.44 -2.29 -26.26
N MET A 310 15.97 -2.50 -27.47
CA MET A 310 16.49 -3.80 -27.88
C MET A 310 17.68 -4.25 -27.01
N MET A 311 18.58 -3.33 -26.63
CA MET A 311 19.70 -3.60 -25.72
C MET A 311 19.21 -4.07 -24.33
N TYR A 312 18.20 -3.39 -23.77
CA TYR A 312 17.59 -3.79 -22.50
C TYR A 312 16.89 -5.15 -22.64
N MET A 313 16.17 -5.40 -23.74
CA MET A 313 15.55 -6.71 -23.99
C MET A 313 16.58 -7.85 -24.09
N ASP A 314 17.76 -7.59 -24.68
CA ASP A 314 18.85 -8.57 -24.70
C ASP A 314 19.39 -8.87 -23.30
N PHE A 315 19.55 -7.84 -22.45
CA PHE A 315 19.94 -8.02 -21.07
C PHE A 315 18.88 -8.79 -20.26
N ALA A 316 17.60 -8.41 -20.42
CA ALA A 316 16.48 -9.09 -19.77
C ALA A 316 16.44 -10.58 -20.13
N ALA A 317 16.56 -10.91 -21.42
CA ALA A 317 16.56 -12.29 -21.90
C ALA A 317 17.77 -13.09 -21.38
N LYS A 318 18.95 -12.46 -21.32
CA LYS A 318 20.19 -13.09 -20.81
C LYS A 318 20.06 -13.47 -19.32
N HIS A 319 19.36 -12.66 -18.53
CA HIS A 319 19.34 -12.80 -17.07
C HIS A 319 18.00 -13.25 -16.48
N GLY A 320 16.99 -13.51 -17.32
CA GLY A 320 15.72 -14.09 -16.90
C GLY A 320 14.71 -13.08 -16.35
N PHE A 321 14.68 -11.86 -16.90
CA PHE A 321 13.63 -10.88 -16.63
C PHE A 321 12.50 -11.00 -17.65
N ASP A 322 11.27 -10.79 -17.20
CA ASP A 322 10.05 -11.03 -17.97
C ASP A 322 9.70 -9.87 -18.90
N GLY A 323 10.12 -8.66 -18.56
CA GLY A 323 9.81 -7.48 -19.34
C GLY A 323 10.73 -6.29 -19.14
N VAL A 324 10.55 -5.31 -20.03
CA VAL A 324 11.27 -4.03 -20.05
C VAL A 324 10.24 -2.90 -20.04
N LEU A 325 10.22 -2.11 -18.97
CA LEU A 325 9.51 -0.83 -18.92
C LEU A 325 10.24 0.21 -19.78
N VAL A 326 9.48 0.99 -20.56
CA VAL A 326 10.03 2.10 -21.33
C VAL A 326 9.20 3.36 -21.11
N GLU A 327 9.74 4.33 -20.39
CA GLU A 327 9.13 5.66 -20.25
C GLU A 327 9.69 6.64 -21.28
N GLY A 328 8.91 7.64 -21.69
CA GLY A 328 9.31 8.59 -22.73
C GLY A 328 8.99 8.15 -24.16
N TRP A 329 8.38 6.98 -24.37
CA TRP A 329 8.16 6.41 -25.70
C TRP A 329 7.18 7.20 -26.59
N ASN A 330 6.20 7.87 -25.97
CA ASN A 330 5.05 8.49 -26.64
C ASN A 330 5.19 10.01 -26.78
N VAL A 331 4.55 10.62 -27.77
CA VAL A 331 4.58 12.08 -27.92
C VAL A 331 3.92 12.77 -26.71
N GLY A 332 4.61 13.77 -26.15
CA GLY A 332 4.09 14.60 -25.04
C GLY A 332 5.12 14.93 -23.96
N TRP A 333 6.32 14.34 -23.99
CA TRP A 333 7.36 14.53 -22.98
C TRP A 333 8.28 15.73 -23.22
N ASP A 334 8.22 16.37 -24.39
CA ASP A 334 9.12 17.47 -24.73
C ASP A 334 8.86 18.70 -23.82
N GLY A 335 9.94 19.27 -23.29
CA GLY A 335 9.88 20.39 -22.35
C GLY A 335 9.67 19.93 -20.90
N ASP A 336 8.80 20.64 -20.18
CA ASP A 336 8.41 20.28 -18.81
C ASP A 336 7.18 19.38 -18.84
N TRP A 337 7.41 18.08 -18.82
CA TRP A 337 6.36 17.06 -18.97
C TRP A 337 5.29 17.12 -17.88
N ILE A 338 5.60 17.66 -16.69
CA ILE A 338 4.62 17.85 -15.60
C ILE A 338 3.52 18.83 -16.02
N GLN A 339 3.80 19.73 -16.97
CA GLN A 339 2.81 20.68 -17.52
C GLN A 339 2.05 20.15 -18.74
N ASN A 340 2.42 18.97 -19.26
CA ASN A 340 1.99 18.49 -20.57
C ASN A 340 0.75 17.58 -20.55
N SER A 341 -0.07 17.65 -19.49
CA SER A 341 -1.25 16.78 -19.29
C SER A 341 -2.23 16.69 -20.48
N GLU A 342 -2.29 17.72 -21.33
CA GLU A 342 -3.18 17.79 -22.50
C GLU A 342 -2.45 17.44 -23.83
N LEU A 343 -1.14 17.18 -23.78
CA LEU A 343 -0.29 16.96 -24.95
C LEU A 343 0.09 15.50 -25.14
N PHE A 344 -0.04 14.67 -24.10
CA PHE A 344 0.24 13.24 -24.20
C PHE A 344 -0.71 12.55 -25.17
N SER A 345 -0.10 11.80 -26.09
CA SER A 345 -0.79 10.77 -26.87
C SER A 345 -0.48 9.41 -26.29
N PHE A 346 -1.49 8.55 -26.14
CA PHE A 346 -1.31 7.17 -25.65
C PHE A 346 -1.25 6.15 -26.78
N THR A 347 -1.18 6.62 -28.03
CA THR A 347 -1.15 5.78 -29.24
C THR A 347 -0.05 6.15 -30.22
N LYS A 348 0.64 7.28 -30.02
CA LYS A 348 1.65 7.81 -30.94
C LYS A 348 3.04 7.82 -30.31
N SER A 349 3.93 6.99 -30.85
CA SER A 349 5.35 6.97 -30.48
C SER A 349 6.13 8.17 -31.02
N TYR A 350 7.26 8.52 -30.39
CA TYR A 350 8.28 9.36 -31.03
C TYR A 350 8.91 8.67 -32.26
N PRO A 351 9.47 9.42 -33.23
CA PRO A 351 9.99 8.85 -34.48
C PRO A 351 11.15 7.85 -34.33
N ASP A 352 11.89 7.90 -33.23
CA ASP A 352 13.02 7.02 -32.90
C ASP A 352 12.62 5.77 -32.09
N PHE A 353 11.33 5.64 -31.76
CA PHE A 353 10.74 4.49 -31.09
C PHE A 353 9.77 3.72 -32.00
N ASP A 354 10.27 2.68 -32.68
CA ASP A 354 9.43 1.78 -33.48
C ASP A 354 8.83 0.70 -32.57
N ILE A 355 7.66 1.00 -32.02
CA ILE A 355 6.95 0.14 -31.06
C ILE A 355 6.63 -1.26 -31.63
N LYS A 356 6.40 -1.38 -32.94
CA LYS A 356 6.14 -2.67 -33.57
C LYS A 356 7.42 -3.49 -33.65
N LYS A 357 8.52 -2.87 -34.10
CA LYS A 357 9.82 -3.56 -34.20
C LYS A 357 10.31 -4.06 -32.85
N ILE A 358 10.18 -3.25 -31.79
CA ILE A 358 10.65 -3.65 -30.45
C ILE A 358 9.76 -4.73 -29.82
N THR A 359 8.44 -4.71 -30.04
CA THR A 359 7.55 -5.78 -29.55
C THR A 359 7.76 -7.10 -30.31
N ASP A 360 7.96 -7.05 -31.64
CA ASP A 360 8.37 -8.21 -32.44
C ASP A 360 9.73 -8.77 -31.97
N TYR A 361 10.70 -7.89 -31.67
CA TYR A 361 12.01 -8.29 -31.15
C TYR A 361 11.90 -8.93 -29.77
N GLY A 362 11.18 -8.31 -28.84
CA GLY A 362 10.94 -8.83 -27.50
C GLY A 362 10.29 -10.22 -27.54
N LYS A 363 9.29 -10.41 -28.41
CA LYS A 363 8.68 -11.73 -28.65
C LYS A 363 9.70 -12.78 -29.10
N SER A 364 10.65 -12.42 -29.97
CA SER A 364 11.73 -13.32 -30.39
C SER A 364 12.71 -13.71 -29.27
N LYS A 365 12.75 -12.91 -28.20
CA LYS A 365 13.61 -13.08 -27.02
C LYS A 365 12.90 -13.65 -25.80
N GLY A 366 11.57 -13.75 -25.85
CA GLY A 366 10.74 -14.11 -24.70
C GLY A 366 10.62 -13.00 -23.64
N VAL A 367 10.83 -11.74 -24.02
CA VAL A 367 10.78 -10.56 -23.14
C VAL A 367 9.67 -9.62 -23.61
N LYS A 368 8.80 -9.19 -22.72
CA LYS A 368 7.67 -8.31 -23.07
C LYS A 368 8.03 -6.85 -22.89
N LEU A 369 7.45 -5.98 -23.73
CA LEU A 369 7.38 -4.56 -23.40
C LEU A 369 6.41 -4.39 -22.22
N ILE A 370 6.80 -3.61 -21.22
CA ILE A 370 5.89 -3.09 -20.20
C ILE A 370 5.54 -1.67 -20.62
N GLY A 371 4.26 -1.41 -20.83
CA GLY A 371 3.75 -0.13 -21.30
C GLY A 371 3.86 0.95 -20.24
N HIS A 372 3.85 2.20 -20.68
CA HIS A 372 3.81 3.38 -19.80
C HIS A 372 2.76 4.39 -20.25
N HIS A 373 1.93 4.86 -19.32
CA HIS A 373 0.93 5.92 -19.50
C HIS A 373 1.03 6.95 -18.35
N GLU A 374 1.94 7.91 -18.47
CA GLU A 374 1.94 9.12 -17.63
C GLU A 374 0.83 10.09 -18.08
N THR A 375 0.14 10.69 -17.12
CA THR A 375 -0.98 11.61 -17.40
C THR A 375 -0.68 13.07 -17.03
N SER A 376 0.36 13.32 -16.24
CA SER A 376 0.64 14.59 -15.55
C SER A 376 -0.62 15.17 -14.88
N GLY A 377 -1.39 14.28 -14.24
CA GLY A 377 -2.65 14.59 -13.59
C GLY A 377 -3.83 14.85 -14.53
N GLY A 378 -3.70 14.71 -15.85
CA GLY A 378 -4.75 14.94 -16.84
C GLY A 378 -5.66 13.74 -17.10
N ILE A 379 -6.56 13.41 -16.17
CA ILE A 379 -7.35 12.16 -16.29
C ILE A 379 -8.37 12.18 -17.43
N THR A 380 -8.93 13.34 -17.79
CA THR A 380 -9.86 13.42 -18.93
C THR A 380 -9.18 13.20 -20.27
N ASN A 381 -7.98 13.76 -20.46
CA ASN A 381 -7.20 13.49 -21.67
C ASN A 381 -6.88 11.99 -21.78
N TYR A 382 -6.54 11.37 -20.65
CA TYR A 382 -6.28 9.93 -20.62
C TYR A 382 -7.53 9.09 -20.91
N GLU A 383 -8.66 9.34 -20.24
CA GLU A 383 -9.92 8.61 -20.48
C GLU A 383 -10.37 8.67 -21.95
N ASN A 384 -10.22 9.81 -22.61
CA ASN A 384 -10.56 9.97 -24.03
C ASN A 384 -9.73 9.09 -24.98
N GLN A 385 -8.56 8.63 -24.55
CA GLN A 385 -7.61 7.83 -25.34
C GLN A 385 -7.38 6.43 -24.75
N MET A 386 -7.99 6.12 -23.60
CA MET A 386 -7.63 4.98 -22.76
C MET A 386 -7.85 3.66 -23.48
N GLU A 387 -9.03 3.46 -24.07
CA GLU A 387 -9.35 2.23 -24.79
C GLU A 387 -8.52 2.07 -26.07
N ASP A 388 -8.23 3.15 -26.80
CA ASP A 388 -7.36 3.09 -27.98
C ASP A 388 -5.92 2.71 -27.60
N GLY A 389 -5.40 3.26 -26.49
CA GLY A 389 -4.09 2.89 -25.95
C GLY A 389 -4.03 1.43 -25.49
N PHE A 390 -5.09 0.94 -24.82
CA PHE A 390 -5.19 -0.48 -24.46
C PHE A 390 -5.31 -1.40 -25.66
N ALA A 391 -6.09 -1.04 -26.68
CA ALA A 391 -6.21 -1.80 -27.91
C ALA A 391 -4.87 -1.87 -28.67
N LEU A 392 -4.11 -0.77 -28.72
CA LEU A 392 -2.75 -0.76 -29.26
C LEU A 392 -1.88 -1.77 -28.52
N TYR A 393 -1.84 -1.69 -27.18
CA TYR A 393 -1.02 -2.58 -26.37
C TYR A 393 -1.42 -4.05 -26.47
N GLU A 394 -2.72 -4.37 -26.45
CA GLU A 394 -3.21 -5.73 -26.67
C GLU A 394 -2.77 -6.26 -28.04
N SER A 395 -2.90 -5.45 -29.11
CA SER A 395 -2.50 -5.85 -30.47
C SER A 395 -1.00 -6.16 -30.60
N LEU A 396 -0.19 -5.61 -29.70
CA LEU A 396 1.27 -5.78 -29.65
C LEU A 396 1.72 -6.82 -28.61
N GLY A 397 0.79 -7.42 -27.86
CA GLY A 397 1.10 -8.41 -26.82
C GLY A 397 1.69 -7.83 -25.54
N VAL A 398 1.41 -6.55 -25.24
CA VAL A 398 1.74 -5.92 -23.96
C VAL A 398 0.68 -6.33 -22.92
N GLU A 399 1.13 -6.81 -21.77
CA GLU A 399 0.25 -7.37 -20.72
C GLU A 399 0.29 -6.57 -19.42
N GLN A 400 1.21 -5.62 -19.29
CA GLN A 400 1.42 -4.82 -18.09
C GLN A 400 1.66 -3.36 -18.47
N ILE A 401 1.03 -2.43 -17.75
CA ILE A 401 1.22 -0.99 -17.92
C ILE A 401 1.53 -0.36 -16.56
N LYS A 402 2.59 0.45 -16.50
CA LYS A 402 2.76 1.47 -15.47
C LYS A 402 1.95 2.71 -15.86
N THR A 403 1.04 3.15 -15.02
CA THR A 403 0.29 4.41 -15.18
C THR A 403 0.80 5.43 -14.16
N GLY A 404 0.91 6.71 -14.53
CA GLY A 404 1.34 7.79 -13.63
C GLY A 404 0.39 8.98 -13.60
N TYR A 405 0.29 9.65 -12.45
CA TYR A 405 -0.70 10.69 -12.16
C TYR A 405 -0.08 11.88 -11.44
N VAL A 406 1.09 12.32 -11.90
CA VAL A 406 1.88 13.38 -11.27
C VAL A 406 1.09 14.69 -11.19
N ALA A 407 0.62 14.98 -9.98
CA ALA A 407 -0.14 16.17 -9.61
C ALA A 407 0.04 16.44 -8.12
N HIS A 408 0.15 17.69 -7.71
CA HIS A 408 0.38 18.05 -6.31
C HIS A 408 -0.89 18.58 -5.65
N GLY A 409 -1.15 18.16 -4.41
CA GLY A 409 -2.35 18.54 -3.65
C GLY A 409 -3.64 18.33 -4.47
N GLN A 410 -4.47 19.37 -4.53
CA GLN A 410 -5.71 19.37 -5.31
C GLN A 410 -5.50 19.98 -6.71
N THR A 411 -4.66 19.36 -7.54
CA THR A 411 -4.37 19.86 -8.92
C THR A 411 -4.61 18.84 -10.02
N LEU A 412 -5.06 17.62 -9.70
CA LEU A 412 -5.41 16.62 -10.70
C LEU A 412 -6.60 17.12 -11.54
N LYS A 413 -6.44 17.15 -12.86
CA LYS A 413 -7.31 17.83 -13.81
C LYS A 413 -8.35 16.87 -14.39
N ARG A 414 -9.62 17.22 -14.21
CA ARG A 414 -10.78 16.53 -14.81
C ARG A 414 -11.70 17.55 -15.47
N THR A 415 -12.36 17.20 -16.55
CA THR A 415 -13.51 17.95 -17.08
C THR A 415 -14.78 17.28 -16.60
N ASP A 416 -15.68 18.03 -15.97
CA ASP A 416 -16.96 17.51 -15.49
C ASP A 416 -18.00 17.36 -16.62
N GLU A 417 -19.18 16.85 -16.27
CA GLU A 417 -20.26 16.57 -17.24
C GLU A 417 -20.83 17.85 -17.89
N GLN A 418 -20.47 19.05 -17.38
CA GLN A 418 -20.83 20.34 -17.95
C GLN A 418 -19.71 20.95 -18.80
N GLY A 419 -18.61 20.23 -19.02
CA GLY A 419 -17.47 20.73 -19.78
C GLY A 419 -16.56 21.67 -18.98
N ILE A 420 -16.70 21.74 -17.66
CA ILE A 420 -15.92 22.64 -16.80
C ILE A 420 -14.70 21.89 -16.25
N LYS A 421 -13.51 22.49 -16.37
CA LYS A 421 -12.29 21.96 -15.76
C LYS A 421 -12.36 22.09 -14.23
N ARG A 422 -12.15 20.96 -13.55
CA ARG A 422 -12.11 20.76 -12.11
C ARG A 422 -10.74 20.28 -11.68
N PHE A 423 -10.38 20.60 -10.44
CA PHE A 423 -9.15 20.17 -9.80
C PHE A 423 -9.51 19.34 -8.58
N GLU A 424 -9.04 18.11 -8.56
CA GLU A 424 -9.41 17.09 -7.60
C GLU A 424 -8.19 16.65 -6.79
N PHE A 425 -8.40 16.17 -5.57
CA PHE A 425 -7.38 15.41 -4.85
C PHE A 425 -7.29 14.00 -5.44
N THR A 426 -6.11 13.38 -5.40
CA THR A 426 -5.89 12.00 -5.85
C THR A 426 -6.84 10.99 -5.22
N ASP A 427 -7.26 11.21 -3.98
CA ASP A 427 -8.14 10.33 -3.21
C ASP A 427 -9.60 10.82 -3.13
N SER A 428 -9.99 11.84 -3.90
CA SER A 428 -11.39 12.26 -3.99
C SER A 428 -12.23 11.23 -4.76
N GLN A 429 -13.54 11.17 -4.47
CA GLN A 429 -14.44 10.16 -5.06
C GLN A 429 -14.34 10.05 -6.61
N PRO A 430 -14.33 11.14 -7.40
CA PRO A 430 -14.15 11.05 -8.85
C PRO A 430 -12.85 10.35 -9.28
N VAL A 431 -11.75 10.60 -8.57
CA VAL A 431 -10.44 10.04 -8.94
C VAL A 431 -10.32 8.58 -8.49
N VAL A 432 -10.87 8.23 -7.32
CA VAL A 432 -11.05 6.82 -6.92
C VAL A 432 -11.83 6.05 -8.00
N ASN A 433 -12.91 6.64 -8.51
CA ASN A 433 -13.69 6.04 -9.59
C ASN A 433 -12.91 5.93 -10.90
N HIS A 434 -12.06 6.91 -11.22
CA HIS A 434 -11.15 6.85 -12.36
C HIS A 434 -10.20 5.65 -12.28
N PHE A 435 -9.54 5.42 -11.14
CA PHE A 435 -8.63 4.28 -10.98
C PHE A 435 -9.34 2.94 -11.17
N ILE A 436 -10.55 2.79 -10.60
CA ILE A 436 -11.35 1.58 -10.78
C ILE A 436 -11.80 1.44 -12.24
N HIS A 437 -12.19 2.53 -12.90
CA HIS A 437 -12.53 2.54 -14.31
C HIS A 437 -11.35 2.10 -15.18
N ASN A 438 -10.15 2.60 -14.92
CA ASN A 438 -8.93 2.23 -15.61
C ASN A 438 -8.63 0.73 -15.47
N VAL A 439 -8.58 0.23 -14.24
CA VAL A 439 -8.26 -1.17 -13.93
C VAL A 439 -9.31 -2.13 -14.50
N SER A 440 -10.59 -1.83 -14.32
CA SER A 440 -11.68 -2.67 -14.85
C SER A 440 -11.76 -2.66 -16.37
N THR A 441 -11.40 -1.55 -17.02
CA THR A 441 -11.33 -1.46 -18.48
C THR A 441 -10.11 -2.20 -19.01
N ALA A 442 -8.93 -2.05 -18.41
CA ALA A 442 -7.72 -2.78 -18.76
C ALA A 442 -7.91 -4.31 -18.72
N ALA A 443 -8.71 -4.81 -17.77
CA ALA A 443 -9.03 -6.24 -17.68
C ALA A 443 -9.73 -6.79 -18.94
N LYS A 444 -10.51 -5.97 -19.66
CA LYS A 444 -11.15 -6.37 -20.93
C LYS A 444 -10.13 -6.71 -22.02
N TYR A 445 -8.96 -6.10 -21.94
CA TYR A 445 -7.83 -6.26 -22.86
C TYR A 445 -6.74 -7.20 -22.30
N LYS A 446 -7.02 -7.88 -21.17
CA LYS A 446 -6.06 -8.72 -20.43
C LYS A 446 -4.76 -8.00 -20.07
N ILE A 447 -4.91 -6.75 -19.63
CA ILE A 447 -3.81 -5.90 -19.19
C ILE A 447 -3.86 -5.73 -17.66
N SER A 448 -2.70 -5.89 -17.04
CA SER A 448 -2.48 -5.59 -15.62
C SER A 448 -1.92 -4.18 -15.44
N ILE A 449 -2.31 -3.52 -14.35
CA ILE A 449 -2.01 -2.12 -14.07
C ILE A 449 -1.14 -2.01 -12.81
N ASN A 450 -0.03 -1.30 -12.96
CA ASN A 450 0.81 -0.77 -11.89
C ASN A 450 0.59 0.74 -11.79
N THR A 451 0.01 1.23 -10.68
CA THR A 451 -0.40 2.65 -10.57
C THR A 451 0.55 3.47 -9.71
N HIS A 452 1.29 4.40 -10.30
CA HIS A 452 2.04 5.44 -9.60
C HIS A 452 1.13 6.64 -9.30
N GLU A 453 1.51 7.47 -8.31
CA GLU A 453 0.72 8.60 -7.75
C GLU A 453 -0.77 8.29 -7.50
N SER A 454 -1.08 7.06 -7.07
CA SER A 454 -2.45 6.59 -6.94
C SER A 454 -3.04 6.83 -5.55
N VAL A 455 -4.34 6.61 -5.41
CA VAL A 455 -4.94 6.41 -4.07
C VAL A 455 -4.26 5.23 -3.37
N LYS A 456 -4.11 5.29 -2.04
CA LYS A 456 -3.60 4.18 -1.21
C LYS A 456 -4.32 2.86 -1.51
N ASP A 457 -3.62 1.73 -1.33
CA ASP A 457 -4.24 0.41 -1.47
C ASP A 457 -5.29 0.21 -0.38
N THR A 458 -6.33 -0.56 -0.67
CA THR A 458 -7.40 -0.92 0.26
C THR A 458 -7.85 -2.38 0.04
N GLY A 459 -7.00 -3.21 -0.57
CA GLY A 459 -7.21 -4.64 -0.83
C GLY A 459 -7.96 -4.98 -2.12
N LEU A 460 -8.20 -3.99 -3.00
CA LEU A 460 -9.01 -4.19 -4.21
C LEU A 460 -8.39 -5.16 -5.22
N ARG A 461 -7.11 -5.54 -5.06
CA ARG A 461 -6.49 -6.65 -5.80
C ARG A 461 -7.21 -8.00 -5.60
N ARG A 462 -7.96 -8.19 -4.51
CA ARG A 462 -8.82 -9.38 -4.36
C ARG A 462 -9.97 -9.37 -5.39
N THR A 463 -10.61 -8.22 -5.55
CA THR A 463 -11.74 -8.02 -6.46
C THR A 463 -11.29 -7.93 -7.92
N TYR A 464 -10.17 -7.21 -8.15
CA TYR A 464 -9.56 -6.96 -9.45
C TYR A 464 -8.10 -7.42 -9.45
N PRO A 465 -7.82 -8.73 -9.63
CA PRO A 465 -6.46 -9.25 -9.60
C PRO A 465 -5.49 -8.66 -10.63
N ASN A 466 -5.96 -7.88 -11.60
CA ASN A 466 -5.09 -7.18 -12.55
C ASN A 466 -4.56 -5.85 -12.02
N TRP A 467 -5.01 -5.39 -10.85
CA TRP A 467 -4.39 -4.28 -10.13
C TRP A 467 -3.20 -4.79 -9.32
N ILE A 468 -2.10 -5.06 -10.02
CA ILE A 468 -0.98 -5.87 -9.53
C ILE A 468 -0.10 -5.14 -8.52
N ALA A 469 0.12 -3.84 -8.70
CA ALA A 469 0.93 -3.03 -7.81
C ALA A 469 0.53 -1.55 -7.88
N ARG A 470 1.05 -0.77 -6.94
CA ARG A 470 1.00 0.69 -6.95
C ARG A 470 2.22 1.24 -6.23
N GLU A 471 2.60 2.48 -6.48
CA GLU A 471 3.64 3.15 -5.69
C GLU A 471 3.02 3.74 -4.41
N SER A 472 2.44 4.95 -4.51
CA SER A 472 1.66 5.60 -3.45
C SER A 472 2.39 5.71 -2.09
N ALA A 473 3.71 5.90 -2.14
CA ALA A 473 4.62 6.29 -1.07
C ALA A 473 5.98 6.60 -1.70
N ARG A 474 6.90 7.27 -1.00
CA ARG A 474 8.24 7.56 -1.57
C ARG A 474 8.96 6.27 -1.95
N GLY A 475 9.16 6.04 -3.25
CA GLY A 475 9.92 4.92 -3.81
C GLY A 475 11.41 5.21 -3.94
N GLN A 476 12.11 4.37 -4.71
CA GLN A 476 13.54 4.53 -5.00
C GLN A 476 13.85 5.79 -5.80
N GLU A 477 12.92 6.31 -6.61
CA GLU A 477 13.12 7.55 -7.40
C GLU A 477 13.57 8.74 -6.56
N TYR A 478 13.08 8.84 -5.32
CA TYR A 478 13.47 9.89 -4.39
C TYR A 478 14.93 9.82 -3.96
N ASN A 479 15.60 8.68 -4.12
CA ASN A 479 17.03 8.55 -3.89
C ASN A 479 17.85 9.15 -5.05
N SER A 480 17.28 9.38 -6.24
CA SER A 480 18.04 9.90 -7.39
C SER A 480 18.51 11.36 -7.22
N GLY A 481 17.87 12.11 -6.32
CA GLY A 481 18.23 13.50 -6.00
C GLY A 481 17.25 14.57 -6.48
N TRP A 482 16.01 14.20 -6.81
CA TRP A 482 14.92 15.15 -7.03
C TRP A 482 14.46 15.86 -5.74
N GLN A 483 14.66 15.24 -4.59
CA GLN A 483 14.53 15.81 -3.24
C GLN A 483 15.59 15.15 -2.33
N SER A 484 15.62 15.49 -1.04
CA SER A 484 16.41 14.77 -0.03
C SER A 484 16.17 13.26 -0.14
N PRO A 485 17.21 12.41 -0.20
CA PRO A 485 17.03 10.95 -0.32
C PRO A 485 16.27 10.37 0.87
N ASN A 486 15.71 9.19 0.68
CA ASN A 486 15.04 8.46 1.75
C ASN A 486 16.06 8.14 2.88
N PRO A 487 15.71 8.38 4.16
CA PRO A 487 16.58 8.07 5.29
C PRO A 487 16.71 6.54 5.47
N ALA A 488 17.70 6.13 6.27
CA ALA A 488 17.98 4.72 6.52
C ALA A 488 16.76 3.96 7.10
N GLU A 489 15.98 4.60 7.98
CA GLU A 489 14.76 4.07 8.57
C GLU A 489 13.57 3.93 7.60
N HIS A 490 13.63 4.48 6.38
CA HIS A 490 12.46 4.56 5.49
C HIS A 490 11.85 3.21 5.15
N VAL A 491 12.66 2.22 4.76
CA VAL A 491 12.16 0.86 4.46
C VAL A 491 11.61 0.15 5.71
N PRO A 492 12.30 0.18 6.87
CA PRO A 492 11.70 -0.22 8.14
C PRO A 492 10.39 0.49 8.49
N MET A 493 10.23 1.79 8.17
CA MET A 493 8.96 2.50 8.35
C MET A 493 7.87 1.97 7.41
N LEU A 494 8.16 1.87 6.11
CA LEU A 494 7.22 1.38 5.09
C LEU A 494 6.67 0.00 5.42
N ALA A 495 7.53 -0.91 5.91
CA ALA A 495 7.18 -2.29 6.25
C ALA A 495 6.00 -2.41 7.23
N PHE A 496 5.86 -1.45 8.15
CA PHE A 496 4.78 -1.43 9.15
C PHE A 496 3.76 -0.32 8.93
N THR A 497 3.75 0.32 7.77
CA THR A 497 2.81 1.40 7.43
C THR A 497 2.25 1.19 6.02
N ARG A 498 2.87 1.76 4.98
CA ARG A 498 2.46 1.61 3.57
C ARG A 498 2.26 0.14 3.18
N MET A 499 3.13 -0.76 3.63
CA MET A 499 3.06 -2.18 3.27
C MET A 499 1.89 -2.93 3.94
N LEU A 500 1.27 -2.37 4.98
CA LEU A 500 0.04 -2.93 5.57
C LEU A 500 -1.18 -2.76 4.66
N SER A 501 -1.12 -1.83 3.69
CA SER A 501 -2.22 -1.60 2.74
C SER A 501 -2.21 -2.59 1.56
N GLY A 502 -1.04 -3.00 1.07
CA GLY A 502 -0.90 -3.82 -0.13
C GLY A 502 0.48 -3.70 -0.79
N PRO A 503 0.69 -4.38 -1.94
CA PRO A 503 1.98 -4.41 -2.63
C PRO A 503 2.45 -3.01 -3.03
N MET A 504 3.77 -2.82 -3.08
CA MET A 504 4.40 -1.57 -3.48
C MET A 504 5.42 -1.81 -4.59
N ASP A 505 5.24 -1.12 -5.72
CA ASP A 505 6.31 -1.02 -6.72
C ASP A 505 7.37 -0.01 -6.27
N PHE A 506 8.25 -0.45 -5.36
CA PHE A 506 9.30 0.40 -4.78
C PHE A 506 10.48 0.63 -5.72
N THR A 507 10.66 -0.24 -6.71
CA THR A 507 11.81 -0.29 -7.64
C THR A 507 13.18 -0.50 -6.93
N PRO A 508 13.39 -1.63 -6.22
CA PRO A 508 14.63 -1.89 -5.49
C PRO A 508 15.82 -2.21 -6.41
N GLY A 509 16.99 -2.41 -5.81
CA GLY A 509 18.13 -3.06 -6.46
C GLY A 509 19.14 -2.14 -7.13
N ILE A 510 19.37 -0.94 -6.60
CA ILE A 510 20.44 -0.05 -7.09
C ILE A 510 21.83 -0.61 -6.70
N PHE A 511 22.70 -0.83 -7.67
CA PHE A 511 24.01 -1.46 -7.51
C PHE A 511 25.16 -0.47 -7.64
N ASP A 512 25.02 0.56 -8.46
CA ASP A 512 25.85 1.75 -8.42
C ASP A 512 25.18 2.79 -7.53
N LEU A 513 25.60 2.82 -6.27
CA LEU A 513 24.98 3.70 -5.28
C LEU A 513 25.48 5.13 -5.47
N ASP A 514 26.61 5.37 -6.13
CA ASP A 514 27.22 6.69 -6.27
C ASP A 514 27.07 7.27 -7.67
N TYR A 515 26.15 8.21 -7.83
CA TYR A 515 25.95 8.90 -9.10
C TYR A 515 26.14 10.42 -8.96
N PRO A 516 26.40 11.12 -10.08
CA PRO A 516 26.56 12.57 -10.07
C PRO A 516 25.34 13.28 -9.48
N PRO A 517 25.54 14.37 -8.72
CA PRO A 517 24.42 15.10 -8.14
C PRO A 517 23.60 15.85 -9.18
N ILE A 518 22.28 15.80 -9.00
CA ILE A 518 21.31 16.56 -9.79
C ILE A 518 21.44 18.06 -9.44
N GLN A 519 21.36 18.93 -10.46
CA GLN A 519 21.37 20.39 -10.32
C GLN A 519 22.58 20.97 -9.53
N GLY A 520 23.71 20.26 -9.52
CA GLY A 520 24.95 20.74 -8.88
C GLY A 520 24.96 20.65 -7.34
N GLY A 521 24.00 19.96 -6.71
CA GLY A 521 23.94 19.72 -5.27
C GLY A 521 23.61 20.98 -4.47
N THR A 522 22.33 21.25 -4.24
CA THR A 522 21.91 22.33 -3.33
C THR A 522 21.87 21.84 -1.87
N GLU A 523 21.60 22.73 -0.91
CA GLU A 523 21.42 22.36 0.51
C GLU A 523 20.23 21.40 0.72
N GLU A 524 19.21 21.53 -0.12
CA GLU A 524 18.00 20.68 -0.17
C GLU A 524 18.22 19.36 -0.93
N HIS A 525 19.16 19.34 -1.88
CA HIS A 525 19.51 18.16 -2.69
C HIS A 525 20.83 17.52 -2.28
N GLY A 526 21.40 17.90 -1.13
CA GLY A 526 22.71 17.44 -0.64
C GLY A 526 23.90 18.07 -1.35
N ARG A 527 24.68 18.91 -0.64
CA ARG A 527 26.02 19.37 -1.06
C ARG A 527 27.07 18.27 -0.93
N THR A 528 26.81 17.11 -1.52
CA THR A 528 27.68 15.93 -1.41
C THR A 528 28.36 15.65 -2.75
N LYS A 529 29.48 14.93 -2.72
CA LYS A 529 30.26 14.61 -3.94
C LYS A 529 29.45 13.75 -4.94
N TYR A 530 28.45 13.02 -4.45
CA TYR A 530 27.63 12.06 -5.16
C TYR A 530 26.26 12.00 -4.49
N MET A 531 25.21 11.77 -5.26
CA MET A 531 23.92 11.35 -4.71
C MET A 531 23.90 9.84 -4.54
N ARG A 532 23.20 9.35 -3.51
CA ARG A 532 23.06 7.91 -3.27
C ARG A 532 21.80 7.54 -2.49
N PRO A 533 21.29 6.30 -2.63
CA PRO A 533 20.42 5.69 -1.64
C PRO A 533 21.18 5.54 -0.31
N HIS A 534 20.54 5.88 0.81
CA HIS A 534 21.12 5.70 2.15
C HIS A 534 21.03 4.24 2.60
N THR A 535 21.76 3.36 1.89
CA THR A 535 21.70 1.90 2.06
C THR A 535 23.03 1.22 1.72
N THR A 536 23.14 -0.09 2.02
CA THR A 536 24.20 -0.96 1.48
C THR A 536 23.68 -1.83 0.33
N ILE A 537 24.59 -2.43 -0.43
CA ILE A 537 24.21 -3.39 -1.49
C ILE A 537 23.43 -4.59 -0.93
N ALA A 538 23.72 -5.05 0.30
CA ALA A 538 22.99 -6.15 0.90
C ALA A 538 21.55 -5.76 1.30
N LYS A 539 21.33 -4.50 1.72
CA LYS A 539 19.98 -3.94 1.92
C LYS A 539 19.19 -3.89 0.62
N GLN A 540 19.80 -3.46 -0.48
CA GLN A 540 19.19 -3.46 -1.81
C GLN A 540 18.73 -4.86 -2.26
N LEU A 541 19.47 -5.92 -1.88
CA LEU A 541 19.04 -7.30 -2.12
C LEU A 541 17.88 -7.72 -1.19
N ALA A 542 17.93 -7.33 0.08
CA ALA A 542 16.92 -7.70 1.07
C ALA A 542 15.54 -7.07 0.77
N GLU A 543 15.51 -5.92 0.09
CA GLU A 543 14.28 -5.21 -0.32
C GLU A 543 13.35 -6.10 -1.18
N TYR A 544 13.89 -6.99 -2.02
CA TYR A 544 13.09 -7.94 -2.83
C TYR A 544 12.24 -8.91 -2.01
N VAL A 545 12.62 -9.15 -0.75
CA VAL A 545 11.85 -10.00 0.17
C VAL A 545 11.06 -9.15 1.18
N VAL A 546 11.62 -8.04 1.66
CA VAL A 546 10.95 -7.20 2.65
C VAL A 546 9.75 -6.47 2.03
N ILE A 547 9.93 -5.84 0.87
CA ILE A 547 8.90 -5.07 0.18
C ILE A 547 8.20 -5.97 -0.82
N TYR A 548 7.04 -6.50 -0.43
CA TYR A 548 6.26 -7.37 -1.30
C TYR A 548 5.66 -6.61 -2.49
N SER A 549 5.85 -7.16 -3.69
CA SER A 549 5.13 -6.84 -4.90
C SER A 549 5.16 -8.04 -5.86
N PRO A 550 4.07 -8.36 -6.58
CA PRO A 550 4.08 -9.43 -7.58
C PRO A 550 4.92 -9.08 -8.82
N ILE A 551 5.21 -7.79 -9.03
CA ILE A 551 6.19 -7.31 -10.00
C ILE A 551 7.35 -6.64 -9.25
N GLN A 552 8.57 -7.06 -9.52
CA GLN A 552 9.76 -6.46 -8.90
C GLN A 552 10.70 -5.93 -9.97
N MET A 553 11.06 -4.66 -9.86
CA MET A 553 12.07 -4.07 -10.73
C MET A 553 13.48 -4.45 -10.26
N ALA A 554 14.38 -4.68 -11.20
CA ALA A 554 15.81 -4.42 -11.03
C ALA A 554 16.09 -3.05 -11.64
N ALA A 555 16.07 -2.04 -10.78
CA ALA A 555 15.93 -0.65 -11.16
C ALA A 555 17.17 -0.03 -11.81
N ASP A 556 18.37 -0.56 -11.53
CA ASP A 556 19.62 0.02 -11.99
C ASP A 556 19.88 -0.22 -13.48
N LEU A 557 20.89 0.47 -14.00
CA LEU A 557 21.36 0.30 -15.36
C LEU A 557 22.00 -1.10 -15.55
N PRO A 558 21.78 -1.77 -16.70
CA PRO A 558 22.33 -3.09 -16.99
C PRO A 558 23.83 -3.25 -16.72
N GLU A 559 24.64 -2.23 -17.07
CA GLU A 559 26.09 -2.24 -16.86
C GLU A 559 26.50 -2.33 -15.38
N ASN A 560 25.68 -1.80 -14.47
CA ASN A 560 25.96 -1.79 -13.04
C ASN A 560 25.76 -3.18 -12.41
N TYR A 561 24.81 -3.95 -12.95
CA TYR A 561 24.63 -5.36 -12.62
C TYR A 561 25.74 -6.24 -13.19
N GLU A 562 26.14 -6.05 -14.45
CA GLU A 562 27.26 -6.78 -15.06
C GLU A 562 28.58 -6.54 -14.30
N ALA A 563 28.76 -5.35 -13.72
CA ALA A 563 29.92 -5.03 -12.89
C ALA A 563 29.95 -5.79 -11.55
N LYS A 564 28.82 -6.32 -11.07
CA LYS A 564 28.69 -7.01 -9.78
C LYS A 564 27.88 -8.32 -9.91
N PRO A 565 28.36 -9.31 -10.68
CA PRO A 565 27.58 -10.50 -11.01
C PRO A 565 27.29 -11.41 -9.81
N ALA A 566 28.16 -11.40 -8.79
CA ALA A 566 27.99 -12.24 -7.60
C ALA A 566 26.75 -11.85 -6.77
N PRO A 567 26.58 -10.59 -6.31
CA PRO A 567 25.34 -10.18 -5.64
C PRO A 567 24.13 -10.17 -6.59
N PHE A 568 24.32 -9.92 -7.89
CA PHE A 568 23.22 -9.95 -8.87
C PHE A 568 22.53 -11.31 -8.98
N GLN A 569 23.24 -12.41 -8.64
CA GLN A 569 22.65 -13.73 -8.65
C GLN A 569 21.43 -13.86 -7.72
N PHE A 570 21.39 -13.13 -6.60
CA PHE A 570 20.21 -13.13 -5.73
C PHE A 570 18.97 -12.56 -6.44
N ILE A 571 19.12 -11.44 -7.17
CA ILE A 571 18.02 -10.81 -7.92
C ILE A 571 17.49 -11.75 -9.01
N LYS A 572 18.40 -12.48 -9.68
CA LYS A 572 18.01 -13.49 -10.67
C LYS A 572 17.21 -14.63 -10.02
N ASP A 573 17.63 -15.06 -8.83
CA ASP A 573 17.06 -16.20 -8.11
C ASP A 573 15.75 -15.91 -7.37
N VAL A 574 15.52 -14.69 -6.88
CA VAL A 574 14.38 -14.38 -6.01
C VAL A 574 13.04 -14.37 -6.77
N PRO A 575 11.99 -15.07 -6.31
CA PRO A 575 10.66 -15.01 -6.91
C PRO A 575 9.91 -13.73 -6.48
N THR A 576 8.72 -13.53 -7.05
CA THR A 576 7.82 -12.43 -6.67
C THR A 576 6.42 -12.90 -6.24
N ASP A 577 6.14 -14.19 -6.31
CA ASP A 577 4.89 -14.82 -5.88
C ASP A 577 5.18 -15.90 -4.84
N TRP A 578 4.40 -15.93 -3.77
CA TRP A 578 4.76 -16.62 -2.53
C TRP A 578 3.67 -17.58 -2.08
N GLU A 579 4.06 -18.82 -1.77
CA GLU A 579 3.17 -19.79 -1.14
C GLU A 579 2.81 -19.33 0.27
N LYS A 580 3.82 -18.82 0.99
CA LYS A 580 3.69 -18.37 2.38
C LYS A 580 4.62 -17.22 2.70
N SER A 581 4.18 -16.27 3.52
CA SER A 581 5.00 -15.20 4.07
C SER A 581 4.85 -15.11 5.59
N ILE A 582 5.95 -14.79 6.27
CA ILE A 582 5.97 -14.63 7.74
C ILE A 582 6.94 -13.49 8.07
N ALA A 583 6.43 -12.40 8.63
CA ALA A 583 7.26 -11.45 9.38
C ALA A 583 7.66 -12.12 10.70
N LEU A 584 8.95 -12.41 10.83
CA LEU A 584 9.51 -13.16 11.96
C LEU A 584 9.78 -12.25 13.15
N GLN A 585 10.33 -11.06 12.87
CA GLN A 585 10.79 -10.09 13.86
C GLN A 585 10.73 -8.69 13.27
N GLY A 586 10.58 -7.68 14.12
CA GLY A 586 10.78 -6.29 13.74
C GLY A 586 10.15 -5.32 14.71
N GLU A 587 10.50 -4.05 14.51
CA GLU A 587 10.05 -2.90 15.28
C GLU A 587 9.92 -1.72 14.31
N VAL A 588 8.87 -0.91 14.46
CA VAL A 588 8.52 0.14 13.49
C VAL A 588 9.65 1.17 13.40
N GLY A 589 10.12 1.44 12.19
CA GLY A 589 11.24 2.37 11.94
C GLY A 589 12.63 1.80 12.22
N ASP A 590 12.72 0.71 12.97
CA ASP A 590 13.99 0.17 13.46
C ASP A 590 14.55 -0.93 12.56
N PHE A 591 13.82 -2.04 12.41
CA PHE A 591 14.25 -3.19 11.61
C PHE A 591 13.09 -4.13 11.30
N VAL A 592 13.26 -4.97 10.28
CA VAL A 592 12.29 -6.01 9.92
C VAL A 592 13.00 -7.25 9.37
N VAL A 593 12.48 -8.43 9.69
CA VAL A 593 12.93 -9.72 9.16
C VAL A 593 11.73 -10.50 8.65
N ILE A 594 11.71 -10.79 7.35
CA ILE A 594 10.61 -11.53 6.70
C ILE A 594 11.18 -12.77 6.02
N ALA A 595 10.54 -13.93 6.25
CA ALA A 595 10.78 -15.15 5.50
C ALA A 595 9.58 -15.48 4.62
N ARG A 596 9.83 -15.90 3.38
CA ARG A 596 8.80 -16.24 2.41
C ARG A 596 9.16 -17.51 1.66
N LYS A 597 8.18 -18.36 1.43
CA LYS A 597 8.31 -19.58 0.64
C LYS A 597 7.86 -19.31 -0.78
N GLU A 598 8.70 -19.65 -1.76
CA GLU A 598 8.34 -19.46 -3.17
C GLU A 598 7.05 -20.21 -3.50
N LYS A 599 6.17 -19.62 -4.32
CA LYS A 599 5.06 -20.36 -4.92
C LYS A 599 5.59 -21.15 -6.11
N GLN A 600 5.06 -22.35 -6.31
CA GLN A 600 5.37 -23.14 -7.51
C GLN A 600 4.81 -22.41 -8.75
N HIS A 601 5.70 -21.90 -9.60
CA HIS A 601 5.32 -21.22 -10.84
C HIS A 601 6.52 -21.16 -11.79
N ARG A 602 6.29 -21.39 -13.09
CA ARG A 602 7.34 -21.39 -14.15
C ARG A 602 8.56 -22.24 -13.78
N HIS A 603 9.68 -21.61 -13.43
CA HIS A 603 10.96 -22.25 -13.09
C HIS A 603 11.20 -22.35 -11.57
N TYR A 604 10.26 -21.88 -10.73
CA TYR A 604 10.30 -22.04 -9.27
C TYR A 604 9.65 -23.36 -8.85
N SER A 605 10.32 -24.09 -7.97
CA SER A 605 9.94 -25.46 -7.61
C SER A 605 8.81 -25.51 -6.57
N GLY A 606 8.60 -24.42 -5.82
CA GLY A 606 7.72 -24.38 -4.66
C GLY A 606 8.37 -24.89 -3.37
N ASN A 607 9.69 -25.07 -3.35
CA ASN A 607 10.41 -25.65 -2.20
C ASN A 607 11.37 -24.66 -1.53
N ASP A 608 11.87 -23.66 -2.26
CA ASP A 608 12.85 -22.74 -1.71
C ASP A 608 12.18 -21.69 -0.80
N TRP A 609 12.90 -21.31 0.25
CA TRP A 609 12.57 -20.16 1.07
C TRP A 609 13.52 -19.00 0.80
N TYR A 610 13.05 -17.79 1.02
CA TYR A 610 13.82 -16.56 0.93
C TYR A 610 13.62 -15.75 2.21
N LEU A 611 14.68 -15.07 2.65
CA LEU A 611 14.62 -14.18 3.81
C LEU A 611 15.27 -12.85 3.48
N GLY A 612 14.62 -11.77 3.89
CA GLY A 612 15.17 -10.42 3.89
C GLY A 612 15.19 -9.86 5.30
N ALA A 613 16.30 -9.25 5.69
CA ALA A 613 16.47 -8.53 6.94
C ALA A 613 17.05 -7.14 6.64
N ILE A 614 16.45 -6.09 7.19
CA ILE A 614 16.87 -4.70 6.97
C ILE A 614 16.85 -3.94 8.30
N THR A 615 17.79 -3.02 8.49
CA THR A 615 17.85 -2.11 9.65
C THR A 615 17.84 -0.63 9.22
N ASN A 616 17.58 0.23 10.19
CA ASN A 616 17.70 1.68 10.15
C ASN A 616 19.17 2.13 10.26
N GLU A 617 19.43 3.37 10.66
CA GLU A 617 20.76 3.93 10.85
C GLU A 617 21.61 3.22 11.91
N ASP A 618 21.00 2.42 12.79
CA ASP A 618 21.73 1.63 13.77
C ASP A 618 22.13 0.27 13.21
N ALA A 619 23.41 -0.10 13.40
CA ALA A 619 23.87 -1.45 13.12
C ALA A 619 23.24 -2.43 14.09
N ARG A 620 22.75 -3.57 13.59
CA ARG A 620 22.02 -4.56 14.38
C ARG A 620 22.53 -5.96 14.11
N THR A 621 22.35 -6.84 15.08
CA THR A 621 22.54 -8.27 14.88
C THR A 621 21.26 -9.00 15.25
N VAL A 622 20.63 -9.64 14.28
CA VAL A 622 19.40 -10.40 14.48
C VAL A 622 19.72 -11.89 14.56
N ASN A 623 19.10 -12.57 15.53
CA ASN A 623 19.18 -14.03 15.67
C ASN A 623 17.86 -14.62 15.16
N VAL A 624 17.93 -15.34 14.05
CA VAL A 624 16.77 -15.89 13.35
C VAL A 624 16.72 -17.40 13.56
N LYS A 625 15.68 -17.90 14.22
CA LYS A 625 15.39 -19.33 14.24
C LYS A 625 14.87 -19.75 12.87
N LEU A 626 15.31 -20.91 12.38
CA LEU A 626 14.92 -21.42 11.08
C LEU A 626 13.75 -22.42 11.15
N ASP A 627 12.95 -22.37 12.22
CA ASP A 627 11.83 -23.28 12.47
C ASP A 627 10.65 -23.11 11.47
N PHE A 628 10.70 -22.08 10.62
CA PHE A 628 9.81 -21.92 9.47
C PHE A 628 10.14 -22.87 8.31
N LEU A 629 11.38 -23.38 8.23
CA LEU A 629 11.76 -24.38 7.23
C LEU A 629 11.06 -25.72 7.49
N GLU A 630 10.84 -26.50 6.45
CA GLU A 630 10.21 -27.82 6.58
C GLU A 630 11.03 -28.76 7.49
N PRO A 631 10.43 -29.33 8.56
CA PRO A 631 11.09 -30.32 9.39
C PRO A 631 11.58 -31.54 8.61
N GLY A 632 12.80 -31.97 8.89
CA GLY A 632 13.42 -33.14 8.24
C GLY A 632 13.98 -32.89 6.84
N LYS A 633 13.85 -31.67 6.29
CA LYS A 633 14.54 -31.27 5.06
C LYS A 633 15.85 -30.54 5.36
N THR A 634 16.80 -30.63 4.43
CA THR A 634 18.05 -29.87 4.44
C THR A 634 18.02 -28.85 3.31
N PHE A 635 18.55 -27.67 3.59
CA PHE A 635 18.64 -26.56 2.65
C PHE A 635 20.09 -26.07 2.55
N GLU A 636 20.54 -25.69 1.35
CA GLU A 636 21.72 -24.84 1.19
C GLU A 636 21.28 -23.39 1.38
N ALA A 637 21.61 -22.79 2.52
CA ALA A 637 21.46 -21.37 2.76
C ALA A 637 22.57 -20.60 2.02
N GLN A 638 22.18 -19.80 1.02
CA GLN A 638 23.02 -18.86 0.29
C GLN A 638 22.77 -17.46 0.87
N ILE A 639 23.70 -16.99 1.70
CA ILE A 639 23.57 -15.81 2.54
C ILE A 639 24.35 -14.66 1.91
N TYR A 640 23.67 -13.56 1.61
CA TYR A 640 24.22 -12.30 1.10
C TYR A 640 24.03 -11.25 2.20
N ARG A 641 25.10 -10.88 2.92
CA ARG A 641 25.00 -9.97 4.08
C ARG A 641 26.08 -8.92 4.09
N ASP A 642 25.87 -7.85 4.84
CA ASP A 642 26.92 -6.87 5.13
C ASP A 642 28.15 -7.56 5.76
N ALA A 643 29.33 -7.18 5.28
CA ALA A 643 30.59 -7.53 5.90
C ALA A 643 30.84 -6.68 7.15
N LYS A 644 31.82 -7.08 7.97
CA LYS A 644 32.15 -6.36 9.22
C LYS A 644 32.57 -4.90 9.03
N ARG A 645 33.10 -4.55 7.85
CA ARG A 645 33.58 -3.20 7.52
C ARG A 645 32.63 -2.45 6.58
N THR A 646 31.48 -3.03 6.27
CA THR A 646 30.45 -2.36 5.48
C THR A 646 29.93 -1.16 6.25
N ASP A 647 29.82 -0.04 5.53
CA ASP A 647 29.32 1.22 6.04
C ASP A 647 28.63 1.95 4.90
N TRP A 648 27.36 2.33 5.09
CA TRP A 648 26.56 2.91 4.01
C TRP A 648 27.10 4.25 3.49
N GLN A 649 27.93 4.96 4.26
CA GLN A 649 28.50 6.26 3.86
C GLN A 649 29.83 6.11 3.12
N THR A 650 30.70 5.21 3.57
CA THR A 650 32.10 5.14 3.11
C THR A 650 32.44 3.85 2.36
N ASN A 651 31.71 2.76 2.60
CA ASN A 651 31.98 1.44 2.04
C ASN A 651 30.69 0.61 1.85
N PRO A 652 29.72 1.08 1.06
CA PRO A 652 28.38 0.47 0.99
C PRO A 652 28.34 -0.81 0.15
N TYR A 653 29.43 -1.14 -0.54
CA TYR A 653 29.52 -2.24 -1.50
C TYR A 653 30.14 -3.52 -0.94
N GLU A 654 30.80 -3.46 0.22
CA GLU A 654 31.42 -4.65 0.83
C GLU A 654 30.32 -5.60 1.29
N ILE A 655 30.35 -6.84 0.78
CA ILE A 655 29.33 -7.87 1.04
C ILE A 655 30.02 -9.22 1.26
N GLU A 656 29.50 -10.01 2.19
CA GLU A 656 29.91 -11.39 2.41
C GLU A 656 28.84 -12.33 1.82
N ILE A 657 29.27 -13.23 0.93
CA ILE A 657 28.40 -14.25 0.31
C ILE A 657 28.86 -15.63 0.80
N VAL A 658 28.03 -16.28 1.61
CA VAL A 658 28.35 -17.55 2.28
C VAL A 658 27.33 -18.62 1.90
N LYS A 659 27.79 -19.86 1.72
CA LYS A 659 26.92 -21.03 1.56
C LYS A 659 27.11 -21.99 2.73
N GLN A 660 26.01 -22.46 3.31
CA GLN A 660 26.06 -23.48 4.36
C GLN A 660 24.78 -24.32 4.36
N ASN A 661 24.89 -25.59 4.75
CA ASN A 661 23.72 -26.45 4.91
C ASN A 661 23.05 -26.18 6.26
N VAL A 662 21.74 -26.06 6.25
CA VAL A 662 20.90 -25.80 7.43
C VAL A 662 19.63 -26.65 7.40
N THR A 663 18.98 -26.74 8.54
CA THR A 663 17.71 -27.42 8.79
C THR A 663 16.80 -26.54 9.65
N SER A 664 15.57 -26.99 9.89
CA SER A 664 14.63 -26.30 10.76
C SER A 664 15.06 -26.22 12.24
N ALA A 665 16.09 -26.98 12.65
CA ALA A 665 16.63 -26.97 14.01
C ALA A 665 17.72 -25.89 14.22
N ASP A 666 18.21 -25.29 13.14
CA ASP A 666 19.31 -24.34 13.17
C ASP A 666 18.85 -22.89 13.45
N SER A 667 19.81 -22.00 13.61
CA SER A 667 19.58 -20.55 13.71
C SER A 667 20.67 -19.78 12.99
N LEU A 668 20.32 -18.64 12.40
CA LEU A 668 21.26 -17.72 11.77
C LEU A 668 21.47 -16.49 12.62
N LYS A 669 22.73 -16.08 12.75
CA LYS A 669 23.11 -14.78 13.30
C LYS A 669 23.49 -13.86 12.14
N LEU A 670 22.63 -12.90 11.83
CA LEU A 670 22.81 -11.96 10.72
C LEU A 670 23.23 -10.60 11.28
N PHE A 671 24.45 -10.18 10.93
CA PHE A 671 24.90 -8.81 11.17
C PHE A 671 24.39 -7.93 10.03
N LEU A 672 23.77 -6.80 10.40
CA LEU A 672 23.30 -5.75 9.51
C LEU A 672 24.09 -4.51 9.89
N SER A 673 24.86 -3.92 8.96
CA SER A 673 25.54 -2.66 9.25
C SER A 673 24.50 -1.53 9.41
N ALA A 674 24.94 -0.35 9.84
CA ALA A 674 24.10 0.85 9.77
C ALA A 674 23.54 1.01 8.34
N ALA A 675 22.23 1.25 8.24
CA ALA A 675 21.46 1.27 6.99
C ALA A 675 21.65 0.03 6.10
N GLY A 676 21.95 -1.11 6.73
CA GLY A 676 22.34 -2.34 6.07
C GLY A 676 21.24 -3.40 6.01
N GLY A 677 21.62 -4.59 5.57
CA GLY A 677 20.70 -5.70 5.37
C GLY A 677 21.36 -7.06 5.13
N ALA A 678 20.52 -8.07 5.03
CA ALA A 678 20.90 -9.42 4.64
C ALA A 678 19.76 -10.07 3.83
N ALA A 679 20.13 -10.74 2.75
CA ALA A 679 19.25 -11.51 1.90
C ALA A 679 19.72 -12.98 1.89
N VAL A 680 18.80 -13.93 2.04
CA VAL A 680 19.13 -15.36 2.09
C VAL A 680 18.19 -16.14 1.18
N ARG A 681 18.75 -17.00 0.33
CA ARG A 681 18.00 -18.08 -0.33
C ARG A 681 18.29 -19.38 0.41
N PHE A 682 17.25 -20.08 0.83
CA PHE A 682 17.32 -21.44 1.35
C PHE A 682 16.90 -22.37 0.23
N LYS A 683 17.88 -22.89 -0.50
CA LYS A 683 17.65 -23.81 -1.61
C LYS A 683 17.44 -25.22 -1.08
N ALA A 684 16.30 -25.84 -1.35
CA ALA A 684 16.06 -27.22 -0.94
C ALA A 684 17.06 -28.19 -1.63
N LEU A 685 17.60 -29.16 -0.87
CA LEU A 685 18.58 -30.15 -1.35
C LEU A 685 17.97 -31.52 -1.66
#